data_AF-A0A1G0MB31-F1
#
_entry.id   AF-A0A1G0MB31-F1
#
_cell.length_a   1.000
_cell.length_b   1.000
_cell.length_c   1.000
_cell.angle_alpha   90.00
_cell.angle_beta   90.00
_cell.angle_gamma   90.00
#
_symmetry.space_group_name_H-M   'P 1'
#
loop_
_entity.id
_entity.type
_entity.pdbx_description
1 polymer ?
#
loop_
_entity_poly.entity_id
_entity_poly.type
_entity_poly.pdbx_seq_one_letter_code
_entity_poly.pdbx_strand_id
1 'polypeptide(L)'
;MERFEASTAGLLFLLMLGIFVILPGCGKGAAGGGHWDQPVTVSSTTPANDETAVPVGSQVAAAFSREMDPATLTPATFTLKRGTTDVDGEVSYSGVTALFTPATDLPANTLYVATITTGAHDAAGRAVASDYSWSFTTGASPDAIPPRVNSSVPLNLVTGVATNSSVSANFSEPMDPFTINTTTFILMQGSTQVTGKVTYSGVTAVFKPAKNLEGKLLYTATISTGAKDLAGNALPVARVWRFSTAAGPDDTAPTVSSTVPLDHATVVATNSSVSAVFSEPMDPLTITAATFTLKRGVAPVQGRVTYSGVTAIFKPSAVLASNTIYSATISSGANGAKDLKGNQLAVDKLWSFTTGAAPDAKAPVVNSTFPLHQATDVPISSSVRGVFSEAMDPLTINAATFTLKQGTTSISGNLTYSGATAVFKPTGNLEPGLTYRAEISTGARDLAGNALAGGAAANPWTFSTAAGPALAPGAAALASAGSFGIMATAAITNTGASTMINGDVSLDPGSSNGLLPVQVNGAIHINDTVSEQARLDLLVAYHFAKNLPQGTTISGGENLGARFPLGIPPGTYTFGSSMLVSTPLVLDAGGNANAVWVFQIGSSLTTGASVSLANGAQAKNVFWVPTLDATIGVGTIFYGNIVSGRDVTCVTGATINGRILAGATTAGTIALDSNTVNVPAP
;
A
#
# COMPACT_ATOMS: atom_id res chain seq x y z
N MET A 1 71.76 20.29 -1.76
CA MET A 1 72.18 21.63 -1.34
C MET A 1 70.94 22.51 -1.39
N GLU A 2 70.50 22.94 -0.19
CA GLU A 2 69.69 24.13 0.17
C GLU A 2 68.30 24.30 -0.48
N ARG A 3 67.18 24.05 0.22
CA ARG A 3 66.47 24.85 1.27
C ARG A 3 65.87 26.16 0.74
N PHE A 4 64.54 26.30 0.79
CA PHE A 4 63.84 27.34 1.56
C PHE A 4 62.38 26.94 1.84
N GLU A 5 61.93 27.29 3.05
CA GLU A 5 60.73 26.82 3.77
C GLU A 5 59.42 27.58 3.46
N ALA A 6 58.33 26.99 3.96
CA ALA A 6 56.95 27.48 4.00
C ALA A 6 56.69 28.61 5.02
N SER A 7 55.58 29.35 4.86
CA SER A 7 54.68 29.70 5.98
C SER A 7 53.34 30.29 5.52
N THR A 8 52.31 29.84 6.24
CA THR A 8 50.87 30.10 6.27
C THR A 8 50.42 31.40 6.96
N ALA A 9 49.08 31.63 6.90
CA ALA A 9 48.19 32.55 7.65
C ALA A 9 47.92 33.90 6.96
N GLY A 10 46.69 34.43 6.84
CA GLY A 10 45.39 34.12 7.43
C GLY A 10 44.67 35.47 7.65
N LEU A 11 43.39 35.61 7.27
CA LEU A 11 42.59 36.76 7.72
C LEU A 11 41.15 36.34 8.03
N LEU A 12 40.87 36.37 9.33
CA LEU A 12 39.60 36.21 10.04
C LEU A 12 38.70 37.43 9.75
N PHE A 13 37.41 37.22 9.46
CA PHE A 13 36.39 38.27 9.59
C PHE A 13 35.46 37.91 10.75
N LEU A 14 35.36 38.84 11.71
CA LEU A 14 34.81 38.64 13.04
C LEU A 14 33.29 38.78 13.08
N LEU A 15 32.69 37.90 13.88
CA LEU A 15 31.34 37.85 14.42
C LEU A 15 30.85 39.21 14.98
N MET A 16 29.65 39.68 14.60
CA MET A 16 28.87 40.61 15.44
C MET A 16 27.92 39.79 16.32
N LEU A 17 28.29 39.69 17.60
CA LEU A 17 27.49 39.12 18.67
C LEU A 17 26.66 40.24 19.32
N GLY A 18 25.33 40.10 19.31
CA GLY A 18 24.44 41.02 20.02
C GLY A 18 24.56 40.87 21.54
N ILE A 19 24.77 41.99 22.24
CA ILE A 19 24.60 42.10 23.68
C ILE A 19 23.34 42.93 23.93
N PHE A 20 22.28 42.26 24.37
CA PHE A 20 21.06 42.85 24.90
C PHE A 20 21.33 43.33 26.34
N VAL A 21 21.13 44.62 26.60
CA VAL A 21 21.11 45.18 27.95
C VAL A 21 19.74 44.90 28.57
N ILE A 22 19.73 44.21 29.72
CA ILE A 22 18.52 43.95 30.52
C ILE A 22 18.25 45.18 31.40
N LEU A 23 17.09 45.80 31.24
CA LEU A 23 16.49 46.73 32.22
C LEU A 23 15.22 46.08 32.81
N PRO A 24 15.02 46.07 34.14
CA PRO A 24 13.78 45.57 34.73
C PRO A 24 12.74 46.70 34.71
N GLY A 25 11.88 46.70 33.70
CA GLY A 25 10.69 47.56 33.63
C GLY A 25 9.42 46.75 33.86
N CYS A 26 8.94 46.72 35.10
CA CYS A 26 7.66 46.14 35.48
C CYS A 26 6.52 47.08 35.03
N GLY A 27 5.57 46.59 34.22
CA GLY A 27 4.41 47.38 33.77
C GLY A 27 3.39 46.55 32.99
N LYS A 28 2.28 46.21 33.64
CA LYS A 28 1.17 45.33 33.25
C LYS A 28 0.52 45.59 31.87
N GLY A 29 0.29 44.50 31.13
CA GLY A 29 -1.03 44.10 30.63
C GLY A 29 -1.46 44.51 29.22
N ALA A 30 -1.26 43.63 28.23
CA ALA A 30 -2.19 43.42 27.11
C ALA A 30 -1.92 42.06 26.45
N ALA A 31 -3.00 41.39 26.04
CA ALA A 31 -3.05 40.01 25.61
C ALA A 31 -2.52 39.75 24.18
N GLY A 32 -1.88 38.59 24.01
CA GLY A 32 -1.99 37.68 22.85
C GLY A 32 -1.68 38.17 21.43
N GLY A 33 -0.62 37.63 20.82
CA GLY A 33 -0.45 37.69 19.37
C GLY A 33 0.97 37.45 18.84
N GLY A 34 1.62 36.35 19.21
CA GLY A 34 2.85 35.92 18.53
C GLY A 34 2.51 35.18 17.24
N HIS A 35 2.49 35.89 16.10
CA HIS A 35 2.63 35.28 14.78
C HIS A 35 3.70 36.06 14.00
N TRP A 36 4.77 35.37 13.62
CA TRP A 36 5.92 35.91 12.91
C TRP A 36 5.52 36.53 11.57
N ASP A 37 5.84 37.81 11.42
CA ASP A 37 5.62 38.67 10.24
C ASP A 37 6.52 38.24 9.07
N GLN A 38 6.09 37.26 8.28
CA GLN A 38 6.82 36.85 7.08
C GLN A 38 6.33 37.62 5.84
N PRO A 39 7.25 38.08 4.96
CA PRO A 39 6.90 38.80 3.74
C PRO A 39 6.10 37.93 2.76
N VAL A 40 5.41 38.58 1.82
CA VAL A 40 4.77 37.89 0.69
C VAL A 40 5.86 37.26 -0.19
N THR A 41 5.63 36.04 -0.63
CA THR A 41 6.52 35.32 -1.56
C THR A 41 5.72 34.78 -2.74
N VAL A 42 6.35 34.75 -3.91
CA VAL A 42 5.83 34.02 -5.07
C VAL A 42 6.11 32.53 -4.84
N SER A 43 5.05 31.74 -4.73
CA SER A 43 5.13 30.30 -4.47
C SER A 43 5.35 29.47 -5.74
N SER A 44 4.89 29.96 -6.89
CA SER A 44 5.09 29.32 -8.20
C SER A 44 4.80 30.28 -9.35
N THR A 45 5.40 30.03 -10.51
CA THR A 45 5.11 30.74 -11.76
C THR A 45 4.72 29.78 -12.88
N THR A 46 3.95 30.28 -13.85
CA THR A 46 3.66 29.59 -15.10
C THR A 46 3.72 30.61 -16.23
N PRO A 47 4.53 30.44 -17.27
CA PRO A 47 5.54 29.39 -17.42
C PRO A 47 6.56 29.36 -16.26
N ALA A 48 7.15 28.19 -16.03
CA ALA A 48 8.22 28.04 -15.06
C ALA A 48 9.46 28.86 -15.49
N ASN A 49 10.32 29.21 -14.54
CA ASN A 49 11.54 29.94 -14.87
C ASN A 49 12.42 29.14 -15.84
N ASP A 50 12.85 29.81 -16.90
CA ASP A 50 13.62 29.31 -18.03
C ASP A 50 12.91 28.22 -18.87
N GLU A 51 11.58 28.15 -18.78
CA GLU A 51 10.78 27.26 -19.63
C GLU A 51 10.93 27.66 -21.11
N THR A 52 11.00 26.64 -21.98
CA THR A 52 11.16 26.83 -23.43
C THR A 52 9.99 26.19 -24.17
N ALA A 53 9.79 26.59 -25.43
CA ALA A 53 8.68 26.14 -26.25
C ALA A 53 7.29 26.47 -25.68
N VAL A 54 7.19 27.56 -24.92
CA VAL A 54 5.91 28.06 -24.39
C VAL A 54 5.00 28.49 -25.56
N PRO A 55 3.77 28.00 -25.68
CA PRO A 55 2.90 28.39 -26.78
C PRO A 55 2.69 29.91 -26.90
N VAL A 56 2.61 30.42 -28.13
CA VAL A 56 2.56 31.87 -28.39
C VAL A 56 1.33 32.58 -27.82
N GLY A 57 0.24 31.86 -27.56
CA GLY A 57 -0.98 32.40 -26.95
C GLY A 57 -1.07 32.23 -25.42
N SER A 58 -0.02 31.73 -24.76
CA SER A 58 -0.08 31.41 -23.34
C SER A 58 -0.17 32.66 -22.46
N GLN A 59 -1.08 32.62 -21.50
CA GLN A 59 -1.11 33.56 -20.38
C GLN A 59 0.01 33.28 -19.39
N VAL A 60 0.38 34.28 -18.58
CA VAL A 60 1.48 34.20 -17.61
C VAL A 60 0.92 34.35 -16.19
N ALA A 61 1.14 33.37 -15.32
CA ALA A 61 0.61 33.30 -13.97
C ALA A 61 1.69 33.36 -12.88
N ALA A 62 1.36 33.99 -11.75
CA ALA A 62 2.14 33.97 -10.53
C ALA A 62 1.22 33.65 -9.33
N ALA A 63 1.55 32.61 -8.58
CA ALA A 63 0.86 32.27 -7.33
C ALA A 63 1.65 32.79 -6.13
N PHE A 64 0.94 33.28 -5.11
CA PHE A 64 1.51 33.87 -3.91
C PHE A 64 1.33 32.96 -2.70
N SER A 65 2.17 33.15 -1.69
CA SER A 65 2.05 32.46 -0.39
C SER A 65 0.82 32.86 0.43
N ARG A 66 0.05 33.87 -0.01
CA ARG A 66 -1.19 34.33 0.61
C ARG A 66 -2.06 35.13 -0.37
N GLU A 67 -3.28 35.44 0.08
CA GLU A 67 -4.17 36.35 -0.63
C GLU A 67 -3.57 37.78 -0.65
N MET A 68 -3.60 38.41 -1.82
CA MET A 68 -3.07 39.74 -2.14
C MET A 68 -4.20 40.77 -2.19
N ASP A 69 -3.87 42.06 -2.10
CA ASP A 69 -4.82 43.11 -2.44
C ASP A 69 -4.97 43.18 -3.97
N PRO A 70 -6.15 42.85 -4.54
CA PRO A 70 -6.36 42.86 -5.98
C PRO A 70 -6.11 44.23 -6.62
N ALA A 71 -6.30 45.34 -5.88
CA ALA A 71 -6.08 46.68 -6.40
C ALA A 71 -4.60 46.97 -6.70
N THR A 72 -3.69 46.20 -6.13
CA THR A 72 -2.24 46.36 -6.26
C THR A 72 -1.66 45.51 -7.38
N LEU A 73 -2.45 44.60 -7.96
CA LEU A 73 -2.07 43.72 -9.05
C LEU A 73 -2.56 44.31 -10.38
N THR A 74 -1.66 45.06 -11.02
CA THR A 74 -1.93 45.80 -12.24
C THR A 74 -0.81 45.54 -13.26
N PRO A 75 -0.94 45.94 -14.53
CA PRO A 75 0.16 45.86 -15.48
C PRO A 75 1.43 46.63 -15.07
N ALA A 76 1.37 47.52 -14.07
CA ALA A 76 2.54 48.20 -13.51
C ALA A 76 3.28 47.37 -12.44
N THR A 77 2.62 46.40 -11.82
CA THR A 77 3.17 45.56 -10.75
C THR A 77 3.33 44.11 -11.14
N PHE A 78 2.65 43.65 -12.18
CA PHE A 78 2.92 42.40 -12.88
C PHE A 78 3.18 42.75 -14.35
N THR A 79 4.46 42.84 -14.69
CA THR A 79 4.92 43.25 -16.03
C THR A 79 5.42 42.04 -16.82
N LEU A 80 5.33 42.12 -18.15
CA LEU A 80 5.92 41.18 -19.08
C LEU A 80 6.74 41.96 -20.11
N LYS A 81 8.02 41.60 -20.29
CA LYS A 81 8.94 42.31 -21.18
C LYS A 81 9.55 41.40 -22.23
N ARG A 82 9.71 41.94 -23.44
CA ARG A 82 10.56 41.39 -24.50
C ARG A 82 11.81 42.25 -24.63
N GLY A 83 12.93 41.77 -24.10
CA GLY A 83 14.12 42.60 -23.95
C GLY A 83 13.82 43.80 -23.04
N THR A 84 13.86 45.02 -23.58
CA THR A 84 13.53 46.25 -22.84
C THR A 84 12.11 46.78 -23.10
N THR A 85 11.37 46.14 -24.01
CA THR A 85 10.01 46.59 -24.41
C THR A 85 8.95 45.90 -23.55
N ASP A 86 8.03 46.68 -22.98
CA ASP A 86 6.85 46.14 -22.29
C ASP A 86 5.90 45.48 -23.30
N VAL A 87 5.31 44.36 -22.89
CA VAL A 87 4.22 43.69 -23.61
C VAL A 87 2.93 44.22 -23.02
N ASP A 88 2.02 44.70 -23.87
CA ASP A 88 0.69 45.12 -23.43
C ASP A 88 -0.14 43.91 -23.01
N GLY A 89 -0.89 44.04 -21.93
CA GLY A 89 -1.75 42.99 -21.43
C GLY A 89 -2.56 43.43 -20.21
N GLU A 90 -3.47 42.57 -19.80
CA GLU A 90 -4.32 42.78 -18.63
C GLU A 90 -3.89 41.87 -17.48
N VAL A 91 -4.00 42.37 -16.26
CA VAL A 91 -3.74 41.59 -15.05
C VAL A 91 -5.07 41.32 -14.36
N SER A 92 -5.33 40.05 -14.09
CA SER A 92 -6.47 39.58 -13.32
C SER A 92 -5.98 38.82 -12.08
N TYR A 93 -6.82 38.74 -11.04
CA TYR A 93 -6.47 38.05 -9.80
C TYR A 93 -7.63 37.21 -9.26
N SER A 94 -7.36 35.95 -8.86
CA SER A 94 -8.32 35.07 -8.20
C SER A 94 -7.63 34.14 -7.21
N GLY A 95 -8.23 34.00 -6.02
CA GLY A 95 -7.68 33.20 -4.94
C GLY A 95 -6.32 33.72 -4.50
N VAL A 96 -5.26 33.01 -4.87
CA VAL A 96 -3.86 33.41 -4.60
C VAL A 96 -3.04 33.58 -5.88
N THR A 97 -3.68 33.63 -7.05
CA THR A 97 -3.01 33.63 -8.36
C THR A 97 -3.34 34.87 -9.16
N ALA A 98 -2.30 35.60 -9.57
CA ALA A 98 -2.40 36.65 -10.58
C ALA A 98 -2.11 36.09 -11.96
N LEU A 99 -2.79 36.61 -12.97
CA LEU A 99 -2.70 36.18 -14.36
C LEU A 99 -2.55 37.40 -15.27
N PHE A 100 -1.42 37.49 -15.95
CA PHE A 100 -1.15 38.43 -17.02
C PHE A 100 -1.59 37.81 -18.35
N THR A 101 -2.58 38.42 -19.00
CA THR A 101 -3.07 38.04 -20.33
C THR A 101 -2.50 39.01 -21.36
N PRO A 102 -1.55 38.58 -22.22
CA PRO A 102 -1.08 39.42 -23.32
C PRO A 102 -2.23 39.87 -24.21
N ALA A 103 -2.22 41.13 -24.64
CA ALA A 103 -3.27 41.69 -25.51
C ALA A 103 -3.29 41.04 -26.91
N THR A 104 -2.16 40.49 -27.34
CA THR A 104 -1.99 39.74 -28.59
C THR A 104 -1.03 38.58 -28.35
N ASP A 105 -1.14 37.53 -29.18
CA ASP A 105 -0.20 36.41 -29.17
C ASP A 105 1.26 36.90 -29.17
N LEU A 106 2.04 36.32 -28.27
CA LEU A 106 3.46 36.59 -28.11
C LEU A 106 4.23 36.06 -29.33
N PRO A 107 5.10 36.87 -29.97
CA PRO A 107 5.99 36.39 -31.01
C PRO A 107 6.70 35.07 -30.67
N ALA A 108 6.80 34.17 -31.66
CA ALA A 108 7.42 32.86 -31.55
C ALA A 108 8.94 32.93 -31.27
N ASN A 109 9.49 31.87 -30.67
CA ASN A 109 10.93 31.70 -30.39
C ASN A 109 11.58 32.91 -29.70
N THR A 110 10.83 33.58 -28.82
CA THR A 110 11.21 34.85 -28.23
C THR A 110 11.30 34.73 -26.72
N LEU A 111 12.38 35.25 -26.14
CA LEU A 111 12.58 35.33 -24.69
C LEU A 111 11.77 36.48 -24.10
N TYR A 112 10.99 36.16 -23.08
CA TYR A 112 10.27 37.11 -22.24
C TYR A 112 10.75 37.04 -20.80
N VAL A 113 10.67 38.17 -20.11
CA VAL A 113 10.90 38.29 -18.67
C VAL A 113 9.64 38.84 -18.03
N ALA A 114 9.05 38.07 -17.14
CA ALA A 114 7.94 38.50 -16.31
C ALA A 114 8.47 38.96 -14.94
N THR A 115 7.86 40.00 -14.38
CA THR A 115 8.27 40.56 -13.09
C THR A 115 7.07 40.91 -12.24
N ILE A 116 7.02 40.38 -11.01
CA ILE A 116 6.21 40.93 -9.92
C ILE A 116 7.06 41.94 -9.16
N THR A 117 6.61 43.20 -9.12
CA THR A 117 7.35 44.26 -8.43
C THR A 117 7.02 44.31 -6.94
N THR A 118 7.87 45.00 -6.18
CA THR A 118 7.63 45.36 -4.78
C THR A 118 6.36 46.21 -4.55
N GLY A 119 5.71 46.70 -5.60
CA GLY A 119 4.41 47.40 -5.49
C GLY A 119 3.24 46.47 -5.17
N ALA A 120 3.35 45.17 -5.47
CA ALA A 120 2.31 44.18 -5.14
C ALA A 120 2.33 43.84 -3.65
N HIS A 121 1.20 44.04 -2.96
CA HIS A 121 1.08 43.80 -1.52
C HIS A 121 -0.26 43.16 -1.12
N ASP A 122 -0.29 42.56 0.07
CA ASP A 122 -1.54 42.07 0.66
C ASP A 122 -2.38 43.19 1.28
N ALA A 123 -3.62 42.89 1.67
CA ALA A 123 -4.53 43.88 2.27
C ALA A 123 -4.03 44.50 3.59
N ALA A 124 -2.97 43.95 4.19
CA ALA A 124 -2.30 44.50 5.37
C ALA A 124 -1.07 45.35 5.02
N GLY A 125 -0.79 45.59 3.73
CA GLY A 125 0.33 46.40 3.25
C GLY A 125 1.65 45.64 3.13
N ARG A 126 1.67 44.32 3.27
CA ARG A 126 2.91 43.54 3.19
C ARG A 126 3.23 43.24 1.73
N ALA A 127 4.33 43.80 1.25
CA ALA A 127 4.79 43.64 -0.12
C ALA A 127 5.60 42.36 -0.36
N VAL A 128 5.78 42.03 -1.64
CA VAL A 128 6.88 41.14 -2.05
C VAL A 128 8.21 41.81 -1.68
N ALA A 129 9.12 41.08 -1.02
CA ALA A 129 10.31 41.68 -0.40
C ALA A 129 11.32 42.29 -1.40
N SER A 130 11.34 41.78 -2.63
CA SER A 130 12.13 42.28 -3.76
C SER A 130 11.41 41.94 -5.05
N ASP A 131 11.70 42.67 -6.13
CA ASP A 131 11.16 42.32 -7.45
C ASP A 131 11.48 40.86 -7.78
N TYR A 132 10.43 40.10 -8.08
CA TYR A 132 10.53 38.69 -8.43
C TYR A 132 10.43 38.57 -9.94
N SER A 133 11.54 38.22 -10.60
CA SER A 133 11.60 38.07 -12.04
C SER A 133 11.88 36.64 -12.46
N TRP A 134 11.23 36.20 -13.53
CA TRP A 134 11.49 34.91 -14.17
C TRP A 134 11.41 35.05 -15.68
N SER A 135 12.08 34.14 -16.39
CA SER A 135 12.14 34.15 -17.85
C SER A 135 11.46 32.94 -18.46
N PHE A 136 11.01 33.07 -19.72
CA PHE A 136 10.57 31.95 -20.54
C PHE A 136 10.72 32.26 -22.03
N THR A 137 10.84 31.22 -22.86
CA THR A 137 10.96 31.34 -24.32
C THR A 137 9.76 30.73 -25.03
N THR A 138 9.10 31.50 -25.88
CA THR A 138 7.97 31.00 -26.67
C THR A 138 8.40 29.97 -27.72
N GLY A 139 7.50 29.06 -28.09
CA GLY A 139 7.65 28.08 -29.17
C GLY A 139 7.18 28.62 -30.51
N ALA A 140 7.03 27.72 -31.49
CA ALA A 140 6.70 28.07 -32.87
C ALA A 140 5.19 28.23 -33.15
N SER A 141 4.32 27.71 -32.28
CA SER A 141 2.87 27.62 -32.54
C SER A 141 2.03 27.84 -31.28
N PRO A 142 0.73 28.21 -31.43
CA PRO A 142 -0.22 28.21 -30.32
C PRO A 142 -0.45 26.80 -29.77
N ASP A 143 -1.00 26.73 -28.56
CA ASP A 143 -1.40 25.44 -27.97
C ASP A 143 -2.78 25.06 -28.49
N ALA A 144 -2.87 23.86 -29.06
CA ALA A 144 -4.12 23.28 -29.52
C ALA A 144 -4.38 21.92 -28.88
N ILE A 145 -3.58 21.50 -27.90
CA ILE A 145 -3.71 20.23 -27.20
C ILE A 145 -4.63 20.46 -26.00
N PRO A 146 -5.82 19.84 -25.95
CA PRO A 146 -6.71 20.05 -24.82
C PRO A 146 -6.18 19.40 -23.52
N PRO A 147 -6.48 19.99 -22.36
CA PRO A 147 -6.05 19.46 -21.08
C PRO A 147 -6.76 18.14 -20.73
N ARG A 148 -6.12 17.36 -19.86
CA ARG A 148 -6.64 16.10 -19.31
C ARG A 148 -6.52 16.10 -17.79
N VAL A 149 -7.39 15.36 -17.12
CA VAL A 149 -7.21 15.04 -15.69
C VAL A 149 -6.40 13.75 -15.58
N ASN A 150 -5.17 13.85 -15.10
CA ASN A 150 -4.23 12.74 -14.92
C ASN A 150 -4.60 11.87 -13.72
N SER A 151 -4.97 12.48 -12.60
CA SER A 151 -5.30 11.76 -11.36
C SER A 151 -6.30 12.53 -10.50
N SER A 152 -6.92 11.83 -9.55
CA SER A 152 -7.82 12.40 -8.55
C SER A 152 -7.56 11.80 -7.17
N VAL A 153 -7.78 12.59 -6.12
CA VAL A 153 -7.80 12.11 -4.74
C VAL A 153 -9.12 12.55 -4.10
N PRO A 154 -9.95 11.67 -3.54
CA PRO A 154 -9.78 10.21 -3.53
C PRO A 154 -9.82 9.58 -4.94
N LEU A 155 -9.24 8.40 -5.09
CA LEU A 155 -9.32 7.63 -6.33
C LEU A 155 -10.75 7.17 -6.60
N ASN A 156 -11.07 6.94 -7.88
CA ASN A 156 -12.42 6.49 -8.27
C ASN A 156 -12.77 5.15 -7.60
N LEU A 157 -13.99 5.07 -7.07
CA LEU A 157 -14.61 3.97 -6.35
C LEU A 157 -13.96 3.59 -5.01
N VAL A 158 -13.05 4.40 -4.48
CA VAL A 158 -12.48 4.13 -3.15
C VAL A 158 -13.54 4.28 -2.06
N THR A 159 -13.46 3.44 -1.03
CA THR A 159 -14.38 3.40 0.10
C THR A 159 -13.68 3.77 1.40
N GLY A 160 -14.42 4.27 2.38
CA GLY A 160 -13.86 4.59 3.71
C GLY A 160 -13.08 5.90 3.74
N VAL A 161 -13.38 6.84 2.84
CA VAL A 161 -12.77 8.18 2.84
C VAL A 161 -13.24 8.95 4.07
N ALA A 162 -12.33 9.54 4.85
CA ALA A 162 -12.72 10.31 6.03
C ALA A 162 -13.72 11.43 5.68
N THR A 163 -14.68 11.68 6.56
CA THR A 163 -15.75 12.67 6.28
C THR A 163 -15.23 14.11 6.18
N ASN A 164 -14.07 14.41 6.74
CA ASN A 164 -13.40 15.71 6.71
C ASN A 164 -12.38 15.84 5.55
N SER A 165 -12.34 14.89 4.62
CA SER A 165 -11.42 14.93 3.48
C SER A 165 -11.81 15.98 2.43
N SER A 166 -10.80 16.67 1.90
CA SER A 166 -10.89 17.44 0.66
C SER A 166 -10.84 16.52 -0.57
N VAL A 167 -11.21 17.04 -1.74
CA VAL A 167 -11.23 16.31 -3.02
C VAL A 167 -10.34 17.06 -4.02
N SER A 168 -9.53 16.38 -4.82
CA SER A 168 -8.57 17.02 -5.73
C SER A 168 -8.50 16.36 -7.10
N ALA A 169 -7.99 17.14 -8.06
CA ALA A 169 -7.69 16.73 -9.43
C ALA A 169 -6.34 17.30 -9.87
N ASN A 170 -5.51 16.49 -10.52
CA ASN A 170 -4.24 16.89 -11.11
C ASN A 170 -4.35 16.84 -12.64
N PHE A 171 -3.89 17.89 -13.33
CA PHE A 171 -4.06 18.09 -14.78
C PHE A 171 -2.79 17.75 -15.57
N SER A 172 -2.94 17.56 -16.89
CA SER A 172 -1.82 17.33 -17.83
C SER A 172 -0.90 18.54 -17.98
N GLU A 173 -1.41 19.72 -17.69
CA GLU A 173 -0.79 21.01 -17.94
C GLU A 173 -1.43 22.08 -17.05
N PRO A 174 -0.85 23.29 -17.00
CA PRO A 174 -1.43 24.41 -16.29
C PRO A 174 -2.80 24.84 -16.85
N MET A 175 -3.80 24.84 -15.97
CA MET A 175 -5.15 25.31 -16.20
C MET A 175 -5.28 26.82 -15.97
N ASP A 176 -6.24 27.45 -16.65
CA ASP A 176 -6.70 28.80 -16.32
C ASP A 176 -7.40 28.77 -14.94
N PRO A 177 -6.82 29.42 -13.90
CA PRO A 177 -7.35 29.39 -12.54
C PRO A 177 -8.77 29.98 -12.43
N PHE A 178 -9.19 30.84 -13.36
CA PHE A 178 -10.54 31.43 -13.34
C PHE A 178 -11.61 30.45 -13.81
N THR A 179 -11.23 29.48 -14.65
CA THR A 179 -12.13 28.43 -15.12
C THR A 179 -12.17 27.23 -14.20
N ILE A 180 -11.33 27.18 -13.17
CA ILE A 180 -11.31 26.14 -12.13
C ILE A 180 -11.96 26.68 -10.85
N ASN A 181 -13.26 26.52 -10.72
CA ASN A 181 -14.05 27.06 -9.63
C ASN A 181 -15.19 26.11 -9.23
N THR A 182 -16.08 26.52 -8.33
CA THR A 182 -17.16 25.65 -7.81
C THR A 182 -18.26 25.32 -8.83
N THR A 183 -18.25 25.93 -10.01
CA THR A 183 -19.15 25.59 -11.14
C THR A 183 -18.52 24.56 -12.08
N THR A 184 -17.19 24.44 -12.10
CA THR A 184 -16.47 23.51 -12.97
C THR A 184 -15.87 22.34 -12.20
N PHE A 185 -15.55 22.50 -10.92
CA PHE A 185 -15.19 21.43 -9.98
C PHE A 185 -16.33 21.27 -8.97
N ILE A 186 -17.22 20.32 -9.26
CA ILE A 186 -18.47 20.08 -8.54
C ILE A 186 -18.35 18.82 -7.71
N LEU A 187 -18.84 18.86 -6.47
CA LEU A 187 -19.03 17.69 -5.61
C LEU A 187 -20.52 17.50 -5.31
N MET A 188 -21.06 16.31 -5.59
CA MET A 188 -22.47 15.96 -5.41
C MET A 188 -22.65 14.80 -4.44
N GLN A 189 -23.69 14.87 -3.60
CA GLN A 189 -24.27 13.76 -2.85
C GLN A 189 -25.63 13.43 -3.45
N GLY A 190 -25.70 12.38 -4.27
CA GLY A 190 -26.91 12.14 -5.09
C GLY A 190 -27.18 13.33 -6.01
N SER A 191 -28.33 13.99 -5.84
CA SER A 191 -28.73 15.20 -6.58
C SER A 191 -28.40 16.52 -5.86
N THR A 192 -27.84 16.47 -4.65
CA THR A 192 -27.53 17.65 -3.84
C THR A 192 -26.08 18.06 -4.04
N GLN A 193 -25.83 19.32 -4.40
CA GLN A 193 -24.47 19.86 -4.50
C GLN A 193 -23.92 20.17 -3.11
N VAL A 194 -22.73 19.64 -2.81
CA VAL A 194 -21.98 19.96 -1.61
C VAL A 194 -21.35 21.33 -1.79
N THR A 195 -21.54 22.22 -0.83
CA THR A 195 -20.88 23.55 -0.81
C THR A 195 -19.43 23.43 -0.36
N GLY A 196 -18.52 24.18 -0.98
CA GLY A 196 -17.10 24.19 -0.63
C GLY A 196 -16.31 25.30 -1.31
N LYS A 197 -15.00 25.35 -1.05
CA LYS A 197 -14.04 26.27 -1.70
C LYS A 197 -13.17 25.47 -2.66
N VAL A 198 -12.95 25.99 -3.87
CA VAL A 198 -11.96 25.46 -4.81
C VAL A 198 -10.70 26.32 -4.72
N THR A 199 -9.54 25.68 -4.59
CA THR A 199 -8.23 26.28 -4.73
C THR A 199 -7.47 25.61 -5.87
N TYR A 200 -6.60 26.36 -6.54
CA TYR A 200 -5.80 25.87 -7.66
C TYR A 200 -4.36 26.38 -7.52
N SER A 201 -3.38 25.50 -7.72
CA SER A 201 -1.96 25.86 -7.72
C SER A 201 -1.14 24.89 -8.57
N GLY A 202 -0.22 25.43 -9.37
CA GLY A 202 0.57 24.65 -10.32
C GLY A 202 -0.30 23.99 -11.37
N VAL A 203 -0.56 22.69 -11.19
CA VAL A 203 -1.43 21.84 -12.03
C VAL A 203 -2.47 21.06 -11.20
N THR A 204 -2.74 21.50 -9.97
CA THR A 204 -3.60 20.79 -9.02
C THR A 204 -4.74 21.68 -8.55
N ALA A 205 -5.98 21.20 -8.67
CA ALA A 205 -7.17 21.78 -8.04
C ALA A 205 -7.57 20.99 -6.80
N VAL A 206 -8.01 21.68 -5.75
CA VAL A 206 -8.56 21.08 -4.52
C VAL A 206 -9.90 21.73 -4.18
N PHE A 207 -10.94 20.92 -4.08
CA PHE A 207 -12.24 21.24 -3.52
C PHE A 207 -12.24 20.87 -2.02
N LYS A 208 -12.35 21.88 -1.15
CA LYS A 208 -12.52 21.71 0.30
C LYS A 208 -14.00 21.90 0.67
N PRO A 209 -14.70 20.85 1.12
CA PRO A 209 -16.07 20.98 1.62
C PRO A 209 -16.18 22.02 2.74
N ALA A 210 -17.26 22.83 2.74
CA ALA A 210 -17.49 23.85 3.76
C ALA A 210 -17.88 23.26 5.12
N LYS A 211 -18.43 22.04 5.12
CA LYS A 211 -18.70 21.20 6.29
C LYS A 211 -18.18 19.81 6.02
N ASN A 212 -17.89 19.05 7.08
CA ASN A 212 -17.62 17.62 6.95
C ASN A 212 -18.75 16.95 6.17
N LEU A 213 -18.36 16.07 5.25
CA LEU A 213 -19.26 15.22 4.49
C LEU A 213 -20.04 14.29 5.44
N GLU A 214 -21.24 13.89 5.05
CA GLU A 214 -21.96 12.84 5.76
C GLU A 214 -21.29 11.47 5.55
N GLY A 215 -21.27 10.66 6.62
CA GLY A 215 -20.60 9.36 6.65
C GLY A 215 -21.38 8.22 5.98
N LYS A 216 -20.66 7.21 5.47
CA LYS A 216 -21.19 6.03 4.77
C LYS A 216 -22.02 6.35 3.52
N LEU A 217 -21.79 7.50 2.89
CA LEU A 217 -22.50 7.93 1.70
C LEU A 217 -21.59 7.99 0.48
N LEU A 218 -22.22 7.95 -0.70
CA LEU A 218 -21.56 7.98 -1.99
C LEU A 218 -21.57 9.40 -2.57
N TYR A 219 -20.38 9.92 -2.83
CA TYR A 219 -20.17 11.22 -3.44
C TYR A 219 -19.70 11.08 -4.87
N THR A 220 -20.04 12.07 -5.70
CA THR A 220 -19.62 12.16 -7.11
C THR A 220 -18.94 13.50 -7.33
N ALA A 221 -17.66 13.46 -7.67
CA ALA A 221 -16.90 14.64 -8.05
C ALA A 221 -16.82 14.73 -9.58
N THR A 222 -16.90 15.95 -10.09
CA THR A 222 -16.88 16.24 -11.53
C THR A 222 -15.99 17.43 -11.82
N ILE A 223 -15.01 17.28 -12.72
CA ILE A 223 -14.45 18.41 -13.47
C ILE A 223 -15.19 18.50 -14.80
N SER A 224 -15.95 19.57 -15.01
CA SER A 224 -16.73 19.79 -16.22
C SER A 224 -15.86 20.20 -17.42
N THR A 225 -16.43 20.17 -18.62
CA THR A 225 -15.79 20.70 -19.84
C THR A 225 -15.68 22.23 -19.86
N GLY A 226 -16.22 22.94 -18.86
CA GLY A 226 -16.04 24.38 -18.71
C GLY A 226 -14.65 24.78 -18.22
N ALA A 227 -13.88 23.83 -17.68
CA ALA A 227 -12.49 24.03 -17.26
C ALA A 227 -11.56 24.05 -18.48
N LYS A 228 -10.68 25.06 -18.55
CA LYS A 228 -9.79 25.33 -19.70
C LYS A 228 -8.34 25.48 -19.27
N ASP A 229 -7.43 25.22 -20.21
CA ASP A 229 -6.01 25.57 -20.06
C ASP A 229 -5.76 27.09 -20.23
N LEU A 230 -4.51 27.52 -20.04
CA LEU A 230 -4.09 28.92 -20.23
C LEU A 230 -4.12 29.40 -21.70
N ALA A 231 -4.32 28.49 -22.66
CA ALA A 231 -4.51 28.81 -24.08
C ALA A 231 -6.00 28.83 -24.47
N GLY A 232 -6.90 28.55 -23.52
CA GLY A 232 -8.35 28.52 -23.72
C GLY A 232 -8.91 27.19 -24.25
N ASN A 233 -8.12 26.12 -24.40
CA ASN A 233 -8.66 24.82 -24.78
C ASN A 233 -9.42 24.20 -23.61
N ALA A 234 -10.65 23.79 -23.88
CA ALA A 234 -11.52 23.15 -22.89
C ALA A 234 -11.18 21.67 -22.69
N LEU A 235 -11.41 21.17 -21.48
CA LEU A 235 -11.46 19.73 -21.22
C LEU A 235 -12.41 19.05 -22.23
N PRO A 236 -11.95 18.08 -23.05
CA PRO A 236 -12.78 17.50 -24.11
C PRO A 236 -14.00 16.74 -23.58
N VAL A 237 -13.85 16.12 -22.41
CA VAL A 237 -14.88 15.33 -21.74
C VAL A 237 -14.81 15.61 -20.25
N ALA A 238 -15.97 15.75 -19.61
CA ALA A 238 -16.04 15.92 -18.17
C ALA A 238 -15.43 14.71 -17.44
N ARG A 239 -14.53 14.96 -16.49
CA ARG A 239 -13.97 13.91 -15.66
C ARG A 239 -14.89 13.67 -14.47
N VAL A 240 -15.44 12.46 -14.36
CA VAL A 240 -16.30 12.04 -13.24
C VAL A 240 -15.62 10.92 -12.45
N TRP A 241 -15.62 11.04 -11.13
CA TRP A 241 -15.23 9.97 -10.21
C TRP A 241 -16.12 9.94 -8.98
N ARG A 242 -16.21 8.78 -8.35
CA ARG A 242 -17.05 8.54 -7.18
C ARG A 242 -16.22 7.99 -6.03
N PHE A 243 -16.64 8.24 -4.80
CA PHE A 243 -16.03 7.64 -3.61
C PHE A 243 -17.07 7.55 -2.49
N SER A 244 -16.86 6.66 -1.52
CA SER A 244 -17.73 6.58 -0.35
C SER A 244 -17.01 6.93 0.96
N THR A 245 -17.71 7.64 1.83
CA THR A 245 -17.17 8.11 3.10
C THR A 245 -17.16 7.03 4.19
N ALA A 246 -16.21 7.12 5.11
CA ALA A 246 -16.18 6.37 6.37
C ALA A 246 -17.32 6.81 7.29
N ALA A 247 -17.40 6.23 8.50
CA ALA A 247 -18.43 6.58 9.48
C ALA A 247 -18.24 7.98 10.10
N GLY A 248 -17.02 8.52 10.09
CA GLY A 248 -16.69 9.76 10.79
C GLY A 248 -15.44 10.46 10.23
N PRO A 249 -14.99 11.55 10.87
CA PRO A 249 -13.77 12.25 10.49
C PRO A 249 -12.53 11.43 10.86
N ASP A 250 -11.41 11.75 10.24
CA ASP A 250 -10.09 11.27 10.67
C ASP A 250 -9.30 12.43 11.27
N ASP A 251 -8.88 12.28 12.53
CA ASP A 251 -8.04 13.23 13.25
C ASP A 251 -6.64 12.67 13.54
N THR A 252 -6.35 11.48 13.01
CA THR A 252 -5.04 10.84 13.12
C THR A 252 -4.04 11.62 12.28
N ALA A 253 -2.78 11.69 12.73
CA ALA A 253 -1.72 12.23 11.91
C ALA A 253 -1.27 11.19 10.87
N PRO A 254 -0.98 11.58 9.62
CA PRO A 254 -0.50 10.65 8.62
C PRO A 254 0.87 10.08 9.00
N THR A 255 1.15 8.87 8.54
CA THR A 255 2.46 8.21 8.67
C THR A 255 2.95 7.71 7.30
N VAL A 256 4.25 7.47 7.16
CA VAL A 256 4.80 6.82 5.97
C VAL A 256 4.88 5.32 6.23
N SER A 257 4.03 4.54 5.56
CA SER A 257 3.93 3.09 5.73
C SER A 257 5.07 2.32 5.06
N SER A 258 5.63 2.84 3.96
CA SER A 258 6.76 2.23 3.26
C SER A 258 7.50 3.23 2.37
N THR A 259 8.77 2.93 2.04
CA THR A 259 9.59 3.70 1.11
C THR A 259 10.27 2.77 0.10
N VAL A 260 10.51 3.28 -1.11
CA VAL A 260 11.37 2.62 -2.09
C VAL A 260 12.37 3.63 -2.66
N PRO A 261 13.68 3.38 -2.65
CA PRO A 261 14.33 2.22 -2.04
C PRO A 261 14.03 2.11 -0.53
N LEU A 262 14.12 0.88 -0.01
CA LEU A 262 14.05 0.66 1.43
C LEU A 262 15.20 1.42 2.12
N ASP A 263 14.99 1.78 3.39
CA ASP A 263 16.05 2.44 4.14
C ASP A 263 17.29 1.54 4.23
N HIS A 264 18.45 2.15 3.98
CA HIS A 264 19.75 1.50 3.83
C HIS A 264 19.88 0.49 2.69
N ALA A 265 19.00 0.53 1.68
CA ALA A 265 19.15 -0.29 0.49
C ALA A 265 20.51 -0.03 -0.19
N THR A 266 21.17 -1.09 -0.64
CA THR A 266 22.43 -1.04 -1.38
C THR A 266 22.21 -1.46 -2.83
N VAL A 267 23.12 -1.05 -3.72
CA VAL A 267 23.10 -1.41 -5.15
C VAL A 267 21.82 -0.90 -5.86
N VAL A 268 21.30 0.26 -5.46
CA VAL A 268 20.15 0.88 -6.13
C VAL A 268 20.57 1.39 -7.51
N ALA A 269 19.81 1.09 -8.55
CA ALA A 269 20.15 1.56 -9.89
C ALA A 269 20.19 3.09 -9.99
N THR A 270 21.15 3.63 -10.74
CA THR A 270 21.41 5.08 -10.77
C THR A 270 20.29 5.90 -11.44
N ASN A 271 19.39 5.28 -12.20
CA ASN A 271 18.21 5.90 -12.80
C ASN A 271 16.91 5.66 -11.99
N SER A 272 17.01 5.11 -10.77
CA SER A 272 15.84 4.84 -9.94
C SER A 272 15.16 6.12 -9.46
N SER A 273 13.83 6.14 -9.53
CA SER A 273 13.00 7.08 -8.78
C SER A 273 12.92 6.67 -7.30
N VAL A 274 12.57 7.62 -6.44
CA VAL A 274 12.40 7.42 -4.99
C VAL A 274 10.92 7.60 -4.65
N SER A 275 10.34 6.75 -3.82
CA SER A 275 8.92 6.79 -3.48
C SER A 275 8.65 6.58 -2.00
N ALA A 276 7.48 7.03 -1.56
CA ALA A 276 6.93 6.81 -0.24
C ALA A 276 5.41 6.57 -0.33
N VAL A 277 4.92 5.63 0.47
CA VAL A 277 3.49 5.33 0.62
C VAL A 277 3.06 5.82 2.00
N PHE A 278 1.96 6.57 2.06
CA PHE A 278 1.37 7.09 3.29
C PHE A 278 0.26 6.17 3.82
N SER A 279 -0.01 6.24 5.12
CA SER A 279 -1.11 5.51 5.78
C SER A 279 -2.49 5.94 5.32
N GLU A 280 -2.60 7.13 4.72
CA GLU A 280 -3.85 7.76 4.31
C GLU A 280 -3.63 8.75 3.15
N PRO A 281 -4.69 9.21 2.47
CA PRO A 281 -4.59 10.26 1.46
C PRO A 281 -4.08 11.60 2.02
N MET A 282 -3.08 12.15 1.36
CA MET A 282 -2.41 13.40 1.67
C MET A 282 -3.02 14.56 0.88
N ASP A 283 -2.89 15.79 1.41
CA ASP A 283 -3.14 17.00 0.62
C ASP A 283 -2.06 17.14 -0.46
N PRO A 284 -2.41 16.97 -1.75
CA PRO A 284 -1.42 17.01 -2.83
C PRO A 284 -0.72 18.36 -2.96
N LEU A 285 -1.31 19.46 -2.46
CA LEU A 285 -0.67 20.77 -2.45
C LEU A 285 0.51 20.85 -1.46
N THR A 286 0.58 19.92 -0.51
CA THR A 286 1.66 19.84 0.48
C THR A 286 2.74 18.82 0.12
N ILE A 287 2.53 18.02 -0.94
CA ILE A 287 3.49 17.03 -1.44
C ILE A 287 4.20 17.59 -2.68
N THR A 288 5.29 18.31 -2.45
CA THR A 288 6.01 19.07 -3.49
C THR A 288 7.51 18.81 -3.41
N ALA A 289 8.29 19.35 -4.34
CA ALA A 289 9.75 19.27 -4.29
C ALA A 289 10.36 20.02 -3.08
N ALA A 290 9.58 20.86 -2.38
CA ALA A 290 10.01 21.49 -1.14
C ALA A 290 9.85 20.58 0.09
N THR A 291 8.86 19.68 0.07
CA THR A 291 8.53 18.81 1.21
C THR A 291 9.01 17.37 1.01
N PHE A 292 9.16 16.90 -0.22
CA PHE A 292 9.81 15.63 -0.56
C PHE A 292 11.11 15.91 -1.32
N THR A 293 12.23 15.84 -0.60
CA THR A 293 13.56 16.20 -1.11
C THR A 293 14.48 14.99 -1.19
N LEU A 294 15.47 15.06 -2.08
CA LEU A 294 16.57 14.10 -2.19
C LEU A 294 17.90 14.86 -2.14
N LYS A 295 18.86 14.37 -1.37
CA LYS A 295 20.18 15.00 -1.19
C LYS A 295 21.33 14.01 -1.36
N ARG A 296 22.46 14.49 -1.87
CA ARG A 296 23.77 13.84 -1.85
C ARG A 296 24.64 14.55 -0.82
N GLY A 297 24.75 13.98 0.39
CA GLY A 297 25.29 14.71 1.53
C GLY A 297 24.42 15.95 1.81
N VAL A 298 25.01 17.14 1.72
CA VAL A 298 24.28 18.42 1.88
C VAL A 298 23.71 18.99 0.58
N ALA A 299 24.16 18.49 -0.59
CA ALA A 299 23.77 19.04 -1.88
C ALA A 299 22.39 18.51 -2.32
N PRO A 300 21.43 19.37 -2.68
CA PRO A 300 20.13 18.94 -3.19
C PRO A 300 20.27 18.29 -4.57
N VAL A 301 19.49 17.24 -4.80
CA VAL A 301 19.28 16.63 -6.11
C VAL A 301 18.04 17.25 -6.72
N GLN A 302 18.15 17.71 -7.96
CA GLN A 302 16.99 18.23 -8.70
C GLN A 302 16.12 17.08 -9.21
N GLY A 303 14.80 17.25 -9.12
CA GLY A 303 13.84 16.24 -9.55
C GLY A 303 12.40 16.74 -9.49
N ARG A 304 11.50 15.93 -10.02
CA ARG A 304 10.06 16.19 -10.04
C ARG A 304 9.36 15.31 -9.00
N VAL A 305 8.44 15.90 -8.24
CA VAL A 305 7.55 15.16 -7.34
C VAL A 305 6.19 14.94 -8.00
N THR A 306 5.70 13.71 -7.94
CA THR A 306 4.34 13.33 -8.37
C THR A 306 3.63 12.62 -7.23
N TYR A 307 2.33 12.84 -7.08
CA TYR A 307 1.52 12.22 -6.04
C TYR A 307 0.21 11.66 -6.62
N SER A 308 -0.17 10.44 -6.25
CA SER A 308 -1.46 9.85 -6.60
C SER A 308 -1.90 8.82 -5.56
N GLY A 309 -3.20 8.79 -5.25
CA GLY A 309 -3.76 7.90 -4.23
C GLY A 309 -3.17 8.18 -2.85
N VAL A 310 -2.22 7.35 -2.43
CA VAL A 310 -1.46 7.48 -1.17
C VAL A 310 0.06 7.43 -1.40
N THR A 311 0.52 7.57 -2.65
CA THR A 311 1.94 7.40 -3.00
C THR A 311 2.52 8.68 -3.57
N ALA A 312 3.66 9.11 -3.02
CA ALA A 312 4.50 10.15 -3.60
C ALA A 312 5.74 9.54 -4.27
N ILE A 313 6.15 10.09 -5.41
CA ILE A 313 7.38 9.73 -6.11
C ILE A 313 8.19 10.98 -6.41
N PHE A 314 9.47 10.95 -6.07
CA PHE A 314 10.51 11.87 -6.50
C PHE A 314 11.30 11.22 -7.64
N LYS A 315 11.21 11.79 -8.85
CA LYS A 315 11.99 11.38 -10.01
C LYS A 315 13.16 12.34 -10.23
N PRO A 316 14.42 11.92 -10.03
CA PRO A 316 15.58 12.74 -10.33
C PRO A 316 15.59 13.22 -11.79
N SER A 317 15.97 14.48 -12.02
CA SER A 317 16.08 15.05 -13.37
C SER A 317 17.32 14.58 -14.13
N ALA A 318 18.31 14.07 -13.41
CA ALA A 318 19.53 13.49 -13.96
C ALA A 318 19.80 12.13 -13.31
N VAL A 319 20.49 11.25 -14.04
CA VAL A 319 20.99 9.97 -13.51
C VAL A 319 21.85 10.25 -12.28
N LEU A 320 21.57 9.53 -11.19
CA LEU A 320 22.30 9.64 -9.93
C LEU A 320 23.75 9.18 -10.11
N ALA A 321 24.66 9.70 -9.29
CA ALA A 321 26.05 9.24 -9.29
C ALA A 321 26.11 7.78 -8.80
N SER A 322 27.02 6.98 -9.37
CA SER A 322 27.22 5.59 -8.97
C SER A 322 27.91 5.48 -7.60
N ASN A 323 27.69 4.36 -6.90
CA ASN A 323 28.32 4.05 -5.61
C ASN A 323 28.23 5.19 -4.58
N THR A 324 27.10 5.90 -4.58
CA THR A 324 26.92 7.16 -3.84
C THR A 324 25.73 7.03 -2.90
N ILE A 325 25.90 7.54 -1.68
CA ILE A 325 24.83 7.61 -0.68
C ILE A 325 23.95 8.82 -0.95
N TYR A 326 22.64 8.57 -1.00
CA TYR A 326 21.60 9.58 -1.06
C TYR A 326 20.69 9.49 0.15
N SER A 327 20.16 10.63 0.58
CA SER A 327 19.20 10.74 1.67
C SER A 327 17.95 11.45 1.18
N ALA A 328 16.79 10.81 1.37
CA ALA A 328 15.50 11.34 1.03
C ALA A 328 14.76 11.78 2.30
N THR A 329 14.01 12.88 2.21
CA THR A 329 13.28 13.45 3.34
C THR A 329 11.88 13.85 2.92
N ILE A 330 10.88 13.42 3.71
CA ILE A 330 9.54 14.02 3.71
C ILE A 330 9.39 14.86 4.98
N SER A 331 9.30 16.18 4.81
CA SER A 331 9.29 17.13 5.91
C SER A 331 7.95 17.15 6.65
N SER A 332 8.02 17.27 7.96
CA SER A 332 6.93 17.48 8.91
C SER A 332 6.71 18.97 9.23
N GLY A 333 5.80 19.27 10.15
CA GLY A 333 5.60 20.62 10.68
C GLY A 333 4.70 21.51 9.82
N ALA A 334 4.66 22.80 10.17
CA ALA A 334 3.71 23.76 9.60
C ALA A 334 3.83 23.94 8.08
N ASN A 335 5.02 23.76 7.51
CA ASN A 335 5.29 23.84 6.07
C ASN A 335 5.56 22.45 5.43
N GLY A 336 5.36 21.37 6.19
CA GLY A 336 5.58 20.00 5.75
C GLY A 336 4.37 19.36 5.07
N ALA A 337 4.48 18.05 4.85
CA ALA A 337 3.42 17.20 4.33
C ALA A 337 2.25 17.10 5.31
N LYS A 338 1.03 17.26 4.80
CA LYS A 338 -0.22 17.19 5.56
C LYS A 338 -1.24 16.30 4.89
N ASP A 339 -2.13 15.72 5.70
CA ASP A 339 -3.31 15.04 5.19
C ASP A 339 -4.35 16.03 4.62
N LEU A 340 -5.46 15.49 4.09
CA LEU A 340 -6.55 16.28 3.49
C LEU A 340 -7.31 17.18 4.48
N LYS A 341 -7.16 16.95 5.80
CA LYS A 341 -7.73 17.79 6.86
C LYS A 341 -6.72 18.87 7.29
N GLY A 342 -5.43 18.62 7.09
CA GLY A 342 -4.32 19.47 7.49
C GLY A 342 -3.55 18.94 8.71
N ASN A 343 -3.78 17.70 9.17
CA ASN A 343 -2.91 17.10 10.18
C ASN A 343 -1.51 16.91 9.57
N GLN A 344 -0.49 17.28 10.32
CA GLN A 344 0.89 17.23 9.86
C GLN A 344 1.46 15.84 10.08
N LEU A 345 2.37 15.41 9.21
CA LEU A 345 3.28 14.31 9.52
C LEU A 345 3.94 14.61 10.89
N ALA A 346 3.94 13.66 11.82
CA ALA A 346 4.35 13.92 13.20
C ALA A 346 5.86 14.23 13.34
N VAL A 347 6.68 13.60 12.49
CA VAL A 347 8.14 13.77 12.45
C VAL A 347 8.62 13.62 11.01
N ASP A 348 9.71 14.29 10.64
CA ASP A 348 10.34 14.13 9.34
C ASP A 348 10.60 12.65 9.05
N LYS A 349 10.13 12.18 7.91
CA LYS A 349 10.50 10.83 7.44
C LYS A 349 11.81 10.95 6.68
N LEU A 350 12.88 10.43 7.29
CA LEU A 350 14.21 10.29 6.68
C LEU A 350 14.45 8.83 6.30
N TRP A 351 15.07 8.62 5.14
CA TRP A 351 15.67 7.34 4.76
C TRP A 351 16.85 7.56 3.81
N SER A 352 17.73 6.57 3.72
CA SER A 352 18.93 6.62 2.89
C SER A 352 19.06 5.39 2.01
N PHE A 353 19.79 5.52 0.90
CA PHE A 353 20.15 4.39 0.06
C PHE A 353 21.48 4.65 -0.65
N THR A 354 22.13 3.58 -1.09
CA THR A 354 23.41 3.63 -1.82
C THR A 354 23.20 3.14 -3.25
N THR A 355 23.52 3.98 -4.23
CA THR A 355 23.46 3.59 -5.64
C THR A 355 24.51 2.53 -5.99
N GLY A 356 24.21 1.68 -6.96
CA GLY A 356 25.15 0.73 -7.56
C GLY A 356 26.01 1.36 -8.66
N ALA A 357 26.65 0.50 -9.46
CA ALA A 357 27.59 0.92 -10.49
C ALA A 357 26.93 1.44 -11.79
N ALA A 358 25.69 1.05 -12.08
CA ALA A 358 25.05 1.28 -13.37
C ALA A 358 23.54 1.60 -13.28
N PRO A 359 22.96 2.21 -14.33
CA PRO A 359 21.52 2.30 -14.51
C PRO A 359 20.88 0.93 -14.69
N ASP A 360 19.62 0.80 -14.34
CA ASP A 360 18.83 -0.37 -14.68
C ASP A 360 18.23 -0.23 -16.08
N ALA A 361 18.56 -1.19 -16.94
CA ALA A 361 17.96 -1.35 -18.26
C ALA A 361 17.23 -2.68 -18.39
N LYS A 362 17.18 -3.48 -17.33
CA LYS A 362 16.51 -4.77 -17.30
C LYS A 362 15.03 -4.53 -17.05
N ALA A 363 14.18 -5.08 -17.92
CA ALA A 363 12.75 -5.03 -17.71
C ALA A 363 12.34 -5.90 -16.51
N PRO A 364 11.38 -5.44 -15.68
CA PRO A 364 10.84 -6.25 -14.62
C PRO A 364 10.02 -7.41 -15.21
N VAL A 365 9.97 -8.53 -14.50
CA VAL A 365 9.16 -9.70 -14.87
C VAL A 365 8.31 -10.18 -13.70
N VAL A 366 7.22 -10.89 -13.98
CA VAL A 366 6.45 -11.57 -12.94
C VAL A 366 7.15 -12.90 -12.61
N ASN A 367 7.64 -13.03 -11.37
CA ASN A 367 8.30 -14.23 -10.86
C ASN A 367 7.29 -15.29 -10.43
N SER A 368 6.16 -14.89 -9.83
CA SER A 368 5.11 -15.80 -9.40
C SER A 368 3.74 -15.14 -9.36
N THR A 369 2.70 -15.95 -9.50
CA THR A 369 1.30 -15.52 -9.40
C THR A 369 0.55 -16.36 -8.38
N PHE A 370 -0.48 -15.76 -7.78
CA PHE A 370 -1.49 -16.48 -7.02
C PHE A 370 -2.89 -16.03 -7.47
N PRO A 371 -3.83 -16.94 -7.70
CA PRO A 371 -3.61 -18.37 -7.91
C PRO A 371 -2.59 -18.64 -9.03
N LEU A 372 -1.97 -19.82 -9.03
CA LEU A 372 -1.10 -20.22 -10.13
C LEU A 372 -1.89 -20.29 -11.44
N HIS A 373 -1.20 -20.17 -12.57
CA HIS A 373 -1.81 -20.35 -13.88
C HIS A 373 -2.46 -21.74 -13.98
N GLN A 374 -3.71 -21.76 -14.47
CA GLN A 374 -4.58 -22.93 -14.58
C GLN A 374 -4.93 -23.62 -13.26
N ALA A 375 -4.73 -22.97 -12.11
CA ALA A 375 -5.21 -23.51 -10.84
C ALA A 375 -6.73 -23.73 -10.88
N THR A 376 -7.18 -24.90 -10.43
CA THR A 376 -8.60 -25.23 -10.23
C THR A 376 -8.95 -25.16 -8.75
N ASP A 377 -10.25 -25.18 -8.44
CA ASP A 377 -10.77 -25.23 -7.07
C ASP A 377 -10.29 -24.10 -6.18
N VAL A 378 -10.00 -22.94 -6.79
CA VAL A 378 -9.59 -21.74 -6.07
C VAL A 378 -10.76 -21.26 -5.20
N PRO A 379 -10.54 -21.00 -3.90
CA PRO A 379 -11.58 -20.46 -3.04
C PRO A 379 -12.18 -19.17 -3.63
N ILE A 380 -13.51 -19.06 -3.64
CA ILE A 380 -14.22 -17.89 -4.18
C ILE A 380 -13.85 -16.56 -3.49
N SER A 381 -13.31 -16.61 -2.27
CA SER A 381 -12.83 -15.44 -1.53
C SER A 381 -11.36 -15.10 -1.80
N SER A 382 -10.70 -15.79 -2.72
CA SER A 382 -9.27 -15.64 -2.98
C SER A 382 -8.93 -14.24 -3.50
N SER A 383 -7.87 -13.67 -2.95
CA SER A 383 -7.19 -12.53 -3.60
C SER A 383 -6.28 -13.05 -4.71
N VAL A 384 -6.00 -12.16 -5.67
CA VAL A 384 -5.12 -12.42 -6.81
C VAL A 384 -3.83 -11.64 -6.61
N ARG A 385 -2.67 -12.24 -6.86
CA ARG A 385 -1.35 -11.66 -6.57
C ARG A 385 -0.38 -11.86 -7.72
N GLY A 386 0.49 -10.88 -7.93
CA GLY A 386 1.68 -10.99 -8.78
C GLY A 386 2.91 -10.49 -8.03
N VAL A 387 3.99 -11.27 -8.06
CA VAL A 387 5.29 -10.91 -7.46
C VAL A 387 6.26 -10.61 -8.58
N PHE A 388 6.88 -9.45 -8.54
CA PHE A 388 7.82 -8.97 -9.56
C PHE A 388 9.27 -9.35 -9.23
N SER A 389 10.15 -9.29 -10.24
CA SER A 389 11.59 -9.51 -10.08
C SER A 389 12.31 -8.42 -9.31
N GLU A 390 11.67 -7.28 -9.13
CA GLU A 390 12.22 -6.06 -8.56
C GLU A 390 11.10 -5.12 -8.12
N ALA A 391 11.47 -3.98 -7.54
CA ALA A 391 10.49 -2.98 -7.12
C ALA A 391 9.93 -2.20 -8.32
N MET A 392 8.61 -2.31 -8.50
CA MET A 392 7.83 -1.55 -9.46
C MET A 392 7.60 -0.11 -9.01
N ASP A 393 7.38 0.80 -9.97
CA ASP A 393 6.78 2.11 -9.73
C ASP A 393 5.33 1.91 -9.27
N PRO A 394 4.99 2.21 -7.99
CA PRO A 394 3.65 1.95 -7.47
C PRO A 394 2.55 2.76 -8.17
N LEU A 395 2.85 3.91 -8.79
CA LEU A 395 1.87 4.69 -9.55
C LEU A 395 1.43 3.98 -10.84
N THR A 396 2.30 3.11 -11.36
CA THR A 396 2.00 2.30 -12.56
C THR A 396 1.32 0.99 -12.22
N ILE A 397 1.17 0.63 -10.94
CA ILE A 397 0.41 -0.53 -10.46
C ILE A 397 -0.98 -0.07 -10.02
N ASN A 398 -1.92 -0.06 -10.96
CA ASN A 398 -3.26 0.48 -10.76
C ASN A 398 -4.31 -0.39 -11.49
N ALA A 399 -5.59 -0.02 -11.37
CA ALA A 399 -6.69 -0.79 -11.96
C ALA A 399 -6.67 -0.86 -13.51
N ALA A 400 -5.88 -0.03 -14.19
CA ALA A 400 -5.70 -0.13 -15.63
C ALA A 400 -4.60 -1.14 -16.00
N THR A 401 -3.58 -1.29 -15.15
CA THR A 401 -2.42 -2.13 -15.43
C THR A 401 -2.52 -3.51 -14.78
N PHE A 402 -3.22 -3.68 -13.66
CA PHE A 402 -3.55 -4.98 -13.06
C PHE A 402 -5.07 -5.17 -13.11
N THR A 403 -5.52 -6.08 -13.98
CA THR A 403 -6.94 -6.39 -14.16
C THR A 403 -7.27 -7.82 -13.79
N LEU A 404 -8.49 -8.04 -13.30
CA LEU A 404 -9.12 -9.35 -13.13
C LEU A 404 -10.43 -9.38 -13.92
N LYS A 405 -10.62 -10.39 -14.78
CA LYS A 405 -11.80 -10.52 -15.62
C LYS A 405 -12.41 -11.92 -15.55
N GLN A 406 -13.72 -12.01 -15.76
CA GLN A 406 -14.46 -13.24 -16.05
C GLN A 406 -15.03 -13.10 -17.47
N GLY A 407 -14.51 -13.88 -18.42
CA GLY A 407 -14.74 -13.62 -19.84
C GLY A 407 -14.32 -12.19 -20.21
N THR A 408 -15.28 -11.38 -20.67
CA THR A 408 -15.08 -9.95 -20.98
C THR A 408 -15.38 -9.01 -19.81
N THR A 409 -15.98 -9.51 -18.74
CA THR A 409 -16.45 -8.71 -17.59
C THR A 409 -15.32 -8.43 -16.63
N SER A 410 -15.06 -7.15 -16.34
CA SER A 410 -14.08 -6.76 -15.31
C SER A 410 -14.64 -6.96 -13.90
N ILE A 411 -13.84 -7.59 -13.04
CA ILE A 411 -14.16 -7.78 -11.63
C ILE A 411 -13.66 -6.57 -10.85
N SER A 412 -14.52 -6.01 -10.00
CA SER A 412 -14.14 -4.91 -9.10
C SER A 412 -13.38 -5.43 -7.90
N GLY A 413 -12.36 -4.68 -7.46
CA GLY A 413 -11.52 -5.06 -6.34
C GLY A 413 -10.62 -3.92 -5.90
N ASN A 414 -10.02 -4.10 -4.72
CA ASN A 414 -9.00 -3.20 -4.21
C ASN A 414 -7.61 -3.72 -4.57
N LEU A 415 -6.76 -2.87 -5.13
CA LEU A 415 -5.39 -3.20 -5.48
C LEU A 415 -4.43 -2.54 -4.48
N THR A 416 -3.54 -3.33 -3.91
CA THR A 416 -2.45 -2.85 -3.07
C THR A 416 -1.11 -3.28 -3.63
N TYR A 417 -0.07 -2.50 -3.35
CA TYR A 417 1.31 -2.81 -3.77
C TYR A 417 2.27 -2.52 -2.61
N SER A 418 3.13 -3.47 -2.29
CA SER A 418 4.15 -3.32 -1.25
C SER A 418 5.36 -4.22 -1.55
N GLY A 419 6.57 -3.69 -1.31
CA GLY A 419 7.81 -4.37 -1.67
C GLY A 419 7.91 -4.60 -3.18
N ALA A 420 7.77 -5.85 -3.61
CA ALA A 420 7.70 -6.29 -5.01
C ALA A 420 6.40 -7.05 -5.32
N THR A 421 5.36 -6.89 -4.51
CA THR A 421 4.12 -7.69 -4.60
C THR A 421 2.91 -6.80 -4.79
N ALA A 422 2.15 -7.06 -5.85
CA ALA A 422 0.82 -6.50 -6.07
C ALA A 422 -0.26 -7.51 -5.64
N VAL A 423 -1.27 -7.05 -4.90
CA VAL A 423 -2.39 -7.85 -4.41
C VAL A 423 -3.71 -7.20 -4.82
N PHE A 424 -4.46 -7.87 -5.67
CA PHE A 424 -5.83 -7.52 -6.05
C PHE A 424 -6.82 -8.33 -5.20
N LYS A 425 -7.59 -7.67 -4.35
CA LYS A 425 -8.64 -8.28 -3.53
C LYS A 425 -10.02 -7.93 -4.13
N PRO A 426 -10.76 -8.88 -4.72
CA PRO A 426 -12.13 -8.64 -5.19
C PRO A 426 -13.01 -8.03 -4.09
N THR A 427 -13.92 -7.10 -4.45
CA THR A 427 -14.81 -6.45 -3.48
C THR A 427 -15.87 -7.39 -2.91
N GLY A 428 -16.14 -8.48 -3.60
CA GLY A 428 -17.00 -9.57 -3.15
C GLY A 428 -16.42 -10.92 -3.57
N ASN A 429 -17.03 -12.00 -3.09
CA ASN A 429 -16.65 -13.34 -3.53
C ASN A 429 -16.81 -13.46 -5.05
N LEU A 430 -15.84 -14.12 -5.67
CA LEU A 430 -15.95 -14.58 -7.05
C LEU A 430 -17.09 -15.60 -7.18
N GLU A 431 -17.65 -15.71 -8.37
CA GLU A 431 -18.68 -16.70 -8.65
C GLU A 431 -18.06 -18.10 -8.72
N PRO A 432 -18.73 -19.13 -8.19
CA PRO A 432 -18.23 -20.49 -8.17
C PRO A 432 -18.23 -21.14 -9.56
N GLY A 433 -17.25 -22.01 -9.80
CA GLY A 433 -17.15 -22.84 -11.00
C GLY A 433 -16.79 -22.08 -12.27
N LEU A 434 -16.34 -20.83 -12.16
CA LEU A 434 -16.01 -19.98 -13.29
C LEU A 434 -14.51 -19.80 -13.43
N THR A 435 -14.08 -19.59 -14.68
CA THR A 435 -12.70 -19.24 -15.01
C THR A 435 -12.52 -17.73 -15.01
N TYR A 436 -11.50 -17.29 -14.29
CA TYR A 436 -11.05 -15.91 -14.21
C TYR A 436 -9.69 -15.77 -14.89
N ARG A 437 -9.46 -14.59 -15.49
CA ARG A 437 -8.20 -14.19 -16.12
C ARG A 437 -7.68 -12.93 -15.44
N ALA A 438 -6.50 -13.04 -14.85
CA ALA A 438 -5.75 -11.92 -14.33
C ALA A 438 -4.63 -11.53 -15.29
N GLU A 439 -4.34 -10.24 -15.38
CA GLU A 439 -3.33 -9.71 -16.29
C GLU A 439 -2.66 -8.48 -15.70
N ILE A 440 -1.34 -8.44 -15.81
CA ILE A 440 -0.53 -7.25 -15.55
C ILE A 440 0.04 -6.77 -16.88
N SER A 441 -0.40 -5.62 -17.37
CA SER A 441 0.01 -5.11 -18.68
C SER A 441 1.43 -4.53 -18.68
N THR A 442 1.98 -4.30 -19.87
CA THR A 442 3.25 -3.58 -20.09
C THR A 442 3.19 -2.10 -19.70
N GLY A 443 2.01 -1.59 -19.32
CA GLY A 443 1.88 -0.26 -18.70
C GLY A 443 2.45 -0.21 -17.28
N ALA A 444 2.61 -1.35 -16.60
CA ALA A 444 3.34 -1.44 -15.35
C ALA A 444 4.84 -1.29 -15.62
N ARG A 445 5.51 -0.42 -14.84
CA ARG A 445 6.94 -0.09 -15.01
C ARG A 445 7.68 -0.20 -13.69
N ASP A 446 8.99 -0.44 -13.76
CA ASP A 446 9.88 -0.30 -12.61
C ASP A 446 10.19 1.17 -12.30
N LEU A 447 10.95 1.41 -11.23
CA LEU A 447 11.38 2.74 -10.81
C LEU A 447 12.40 3.38 -11.76
N ALA A 448 13.04 2.59 -12.62
CA ALA A 448 13.93 3.03 -13.70
C ALA A 448 13.16 3.39 -14.99
N GLY A 449 11.86 3.06 -15.06
CA GLY A 449 10.97 3.33 -16.18
C GLY A 449 10.86 2.20 -17.20
N ASN A 450 11.49 1.04 -16.97
CA ASN A 450 11.40 -0.10 -17.90
C ASN A 450 10.01 -0.74 -17.80
N ALA A 451 9.43 -1.10 -18.95
CA ALA A 451 8.12 -1.73 -19.01
C ALA A 451 8.19 -3.21 -18.64
N LEU A 452 7.15 -3.72 -17.98
CA LEU A 452 7.02 -5.15 -17.65
C LEU A 452 7.22 -6.02 -18.90
N ALA A 453 8.11 -6.99 -18.81
CA ALA A 453 8.39 -7.97 -19.85
C ALA A 453 7.84 -9.36 -19.47
N GLY A 454 7.88 -10.29 -20.44
CA GLY A 454 7.53 -11.68 -20.21
C GLY A 454 8.47 -12.36 -19.21
N GLY A 455 7.90 -13.06 -18.23
CA GLY A 455 8.62 -13.72 -17.14
C GLY A 455 8.45 -15.22 -17.09
N ALA A 456 8.96 -15.82 -16.00
CA ALA A 456 8.80 -17.24 -15.72
C ALA A 456 7.36 -17.61 -15.33
N ALA A 457 6.63 -16.70 -14.66
CA ALA A 457 5.21 -16.89 -14.39
C ALA A 457 4.37 -16.48 -15.61
N ALA A 458 3.28 -17.19 -15.85
CA ALA A 458 2.35 -16.83 -16.92
C ALA A 458 1.72 -15.46 -16.64
N ASN A 459 1.73 -14.59 -17.65
CA ASN A 459 1.05 -13.31 -17.62
C ASN A 459 0.53 -13.00 -19.04
N PRO A 460 -0.79 -13.03 -19.27
CA PRO A 460 -1.87 -13.24 -18.31
C PRO A 460 -1.86 -14.64 -17.67
N TRP A 461 -2.49 -14.78 -16.51
CA TRP A 461 -2.79 -16.08 -15.93
C TRP A 461 -4.29 -16.30 -15.73
N THR A 462 -4.70 -17.56 -15.79
CA THR A 462 -6.09 -17.97 -15.59
C THR A 462 -6.19 -18.88 -14.39
N PHE A 463 -7.35 -18.91 -13.76
CA PHE A 463 -7.66 -19.87 -12.70
C PHE A 463 -9.17 -20.10 -12.65
N SER A 464 -9.61 -21.24 -12.15
CA SER A 464 -11.02 -21.57 -11.98
C SER A 464 -11.38 -21.65 -10.51
N THR A 465 -12.45 -20.97 -10.13
CA THR A 465 -13.02 -21.06 -8.79
C THR A 465 -13.70 -22.41 -8.59
N ALA A 466 -13.75 -22.88 -7.34
CA ALA A 466 -14.43 -24.14 -7.00
C ALA A 466 -15.91 -24.12 -7.46
N ALA A 467 -16.37 -25.22 -8.07
CA ALA A 467 -17.72 -25.39 -8.58
C ALA A 467 -18.72 -25.67 -7.45
N GLY A 468 -19.18 -24.60 -6.79
CA GLY A 468 -20.17 -24.60 -5.71
C GLY A 468 -19.67 -23.77 -4.54
N PRO A 469 -20.48 -23.55 -3.48
CA PRO A 469 -19.90 -23.09 -2.24
C PRO A 469 -18.81 -24.10 -1.92
N ALA A 470 -17.54 -23.64 -1.92
CA ALA A 470 -16.58 -24.29 -1.06
C ALA A 470 -17.33 -24.42 0.26
N LEU A 471 -17.55 -25.65 0.72
CA LEU A 471 -18.04 -25.88 2.08
C LEU A 471 -17.31 -24.83 2.91
N ALA A 472 -18.02 -23.83 3.45
CA ALA A 472 -17.42 -23.01 4.48
C ALA A 472 -17.03 -24.05 5.50
N PRO A 473 -15.74 -24.32 5.74
CA PRO A 473 -15.47 -25.49 6.51
C PRO A 473 -15.73 -25.10 7.96
N GLY A 474 -16.97 -25.33 8.40
CA GLY A 474 -17.17 -26.38 9.38
C GLY A 474 -16.60 -27.69 8.81
N ALA A 475 -15.27 -27.72 8.68
CA ALA A 475 -14.47 -28.80 8.17
C ALA A 475 -14.70 -29.99 9.08
N ALA A 476 -15.01 -31.15 8.47
CA ALA A 476 -15.14 -32.43 9.16
C ALA A 476 -15.66 -32.24 10.58
N ALA A 477 -16.90 -31.76 10.73
CA ALA A 477 -17.43 -31.41 12.05
C ALA A 477 -17.15 -32.58 12.98
N LEU A 478 -16.17 -32.40 13.86
CA LEU A 478 -15.69 -33.49 14.71
C LEU A 478 -16.80 -33.92 15.67
N ALA A 479 -17.89 -33.14 15.74
CA ALA A 479 -19.05 -33.39 16.56
C ALA A 479 -18.59 -33.71 17.98
N SER A 480 -19.00 -34.83 18.56
CA SER A 480 -18.56 -35.20 19.91
C SER A 480 -17.06 -35.55 19.99
N ALA A 481 -16.40 -35.97 18.90
CA ALA A 481 -14.94 -36.12 18.86
C ALA A 481 -14.20 -34.78 19.00
N GLY A 482 -14.88 -33.65 18.78
CA GLY A 482 -14.31 -32.31 18.85
C GLY A 482 -13.97 -31.83 20.26
N SER A 483 -14.51 -32.43 21.31
CA SER A 483 -14.18 -32.06 22.70
C SER A 483 -12.88 -32.68 23.20
N PHE A 484 -12.40 -33.73 22.54
CA PHE A 484 -11.24 -34.50 23.00
C PHE A 484 -9.91 -33.90 22.55
N GLY A 485 -8.95 -33.88 23.48
CA GLY A 485 -7.54 -33.65 23.17
C GLY A 485 -6.92 -34.86 22.50
N ILE A 486 -7.22 -36.06 23.02
CA ILE A 486 -6.81 -37.31 22.38
C ILE A 486 -7.93 -38.35 22.37
N MET A 487 -7.96 -39.16 21.32
CA MET A 487 -8.85 -40.31 21.21
C MET A 487 -8.12 -41.48 20.56
N ALA A 488 -8.15 -42.66 21.18
CA ALA A 488 -7.58 -43.88 20.62
C ALA A 488 -8.63 -44.99 20.59
N THR A 489 -8.47 -45.95 19.68
CA THR A 489 -9.39 -47.09 19.56
C THR A 489 -8.78 -48.43 19.96
N ALA A 490 -7.45 -48.51 20.13
CA ALA A 490 -6.77 -49.72 20.60
C ALA A 490 -6.16 -49.55 22.00
N ALA A 491 -5.26 -48.57 22.15
CA ALA A 491 -4.51 -48.33 23.38
C ALA A 491 -3.97 -46.90 23.43
N ILE A 492 -3.68 -46.42 24.63
CA ILE A 492 -2.88 -45.21 24.87
C ILE A 492 -1.66 -45.66 25.67
N THR A 493 -0.46 -45.38 25.16
CA THR A 493 0.79 -45.62 25.88
C THR A 493 1.47 -44.28 26.19
N ASN A 494 1.98 -44.14 27.41
CA ASN A 494 2.73 -42.96 27.81
C ASN A 494 3.98 -43.40 28.60
N THR A 495 5.15 -42.93 28.19
CA THR A 495 6.43 -43.20 28.89
C THR A 495 6.99 -41.97 29.60
N GLY A 496 6.47 -40.77 29.31
CA GLY A 496 6.99 -39.52 29.86
C GLY A 496 6.15 -38.99 31.03
N ALA A 497 6.82 -38.69 32.15
CA ALA A 497 6.15 -38.17 33.34
C ALA A 497 5.57 -36.76 33.13
N SER A 498 6.18 -35.95 32.25
CA SER A 498 5.75 -34.59 31.94
C SER A 498 4.70 -34.50 30.83
N THR A 499 4.15 -35.62 30.36
CA THR A 499 3.04 -35.60 29.41
C THR A 499 1.84 -34.87 30.03
N MET A 500 1.25 -33.95 29.27
CA MET A 500 0.09 -33.16 29.68
C MET A 500 -0.93 -33.05 28.55
N ILE A 501 -2.17 -33.47 28.82
CA ILE A 501 -3.30 -33.36 27.91
C ILE A 501 -4.25 -32.28 28.46
N ASN A 502 -4.27 -31.12 27.81
CA ASN A 502 -5.21 -30.04 28.10
C ASN A 502 -6.48 -30.21 27.26
N GLY A 503 -7.29 -31.19 27.66
CA GLY A 503 -8.54 -31.60 27.03
C GLY A 503 -8.98 -32.99 27.48
N ASP A 504 -10.15 -33.43 27.03
CA ASP A 504 -10.68 -34.74 27.38
C ASP A 504 -9.92 -35.87 26.65
N VAL A 505 -9.96 -37.07 27.23
CA VAL A 505 -9.31 -38.28 26.72
C VAL A 505 -10.36 -39.35 26.45
N SER A 506 -10.33 -39.96 25.25
CA SER A 506 -11.18 -41.11 24.90
C SER A 506 -10.35 -42.37 24.62
N LEU A 507 -10.81 -43.51 25.13
CA LEU A 507 -10.34 -44.83 24.71
C LEU A 507 -11.54 -45.78 24.51
N ASP A 508 -11.82 -46.13 23.25
CA ASP A 508 -12.95 -47.00 22.89
C ASP A 508 -12.69 -47.67 21.54
N PRO A 509 -12.80 -49.01 21.38
CA PRO A 509 -13.18 -50.00 22.40
C PRO A 509 -12.00 -50.50 23.28
N GLY A 510 -10.82 -49.88 23.16
CA GLY A 510 -9.62 -50.30 23.87
C GLY A 510 -9.75 -50.21 25.40
N SER A 511 -8.81 -50.85 26.13
CA SER A 511 -8.79 -50.83 27.60
C SER A 511 -7.43 -50.50 28.22
N SER A 512 -6.37 -50.46 27.42
CA SER A 512 -5.03 -50.10 27.89
C SER A 512 -4.84 -48.59 27.85
N ASN A 513 -4.96 -47.93 29.01
CA ASN A 513 -4.68 -46.51 29.18
C ASN A 513 -3.42 -46.29 30.02
N GLY A 514 -2.35 -45.79 29.40
CA GLY A 514 -1.08 -45.48 30.04
C GLY A 514 -0.99 -44.09 30.68
N LEU A 515 -2.03 -43.25 30.60
CA LEU A 515 -2.04 -41.92 31.22
C LEU A 515 -2.44 -41.98 32.69
N LEU A 516 -1.74 -41.20 33.51
CA LEU A 516 -2.15 -40.94 34.89
C LEU A 516 -3.19 -39.81 34.92
N PRO A 517 -4.16 -39.80 35.86
CA PRO A 517 -5.13 -38.72 35.97
C PRO A 517 -4.52 -37.32 36.11
N VAL A 518 -3.37 -37.18 36.77
CA VAL A 518 -2.65 -35.89 36.93
C VAL A 518 -2.11 -35.33 35.60
N GLN A 519 -2.01 -36.17 34.56
CA GLN A 519 -1.53 -35.79 33.23
C GLN A 519 -2.67 -35.32 32.32
N VAL A 520 -3.90 -35.29 32.82
CA VAL A 520 -5.09 -34.93 32.05
C VAL A 520 -5.81 -33.78 32.74
N ASN A 521 -5.88 -32.64 32.07
CA ASN A 521 -6.67 -31.48 32.44
C ASN A 521 -7.99 -31.51 31.64
N GLY A 522 -8.84 -32.47 32.00
CA GLY A 522 -10.07 -32.84 31.32
C GLY A 522 -10.65 -34.13 31.92
N ALA A 523 -11.70 -34.67 31.32
CA ALA A 523 -12.27 -35.95 31.69
C ALA A 523 -11.63 -37.12 30.92
N ILE A 524 -11.54 -38.28 31.57
CA ILE A 524 -11.10 -39.54 30.93
C ILE A 524 -12.33 -40.42 30.73
N HIS A 525 -12.64 -40.71 29.46
CA HIS A 525 -13.77 -41.54 29.01
C HIS A 525 -13.26 -42.85 28.42
N ILE A 526 -13.61 -43.98 29.04
CA ILE A 526 -13.18 -45.32 28.60
C ILE A 526 -14.40 -46.21 28.48
N ASN A 527 -14.71 -46.64 27.25
CA ASN A 527 -15.84 -47.52 26.93
C ASN A 527 -17.18 -47.09 27.57
N ASP A 528 -17.42 -45.78 27.62
CA ASP A 528 -18.69 -45.19 28.04
C ASP A 528 -19.47 -44.64 26.85
N THR A 529 -20.69 -44.16 27.09
CA THR A 529 -21.55 -43.63 26.01
C THR A 529 -20.96 -42.41 25.31
N VAL A 530 -20.10 -41.63 25.99
CA VAL A 530 -19.45 -40.44 25.42
C VAL A 530 -18.32 -40.88 24.49
N SER A 531 -17.45 -41.80 24.93
CA SER A 531 -16.36 -42.34 24.11
C SER A 531 -16.89 -43.15 22.91
N GLU A 532 -17.99 -43.88 23.10
CA GLU A 532 -18.64 -44.64 22.03
C GLU A 532 -19.18 -43.71 20.93
N GLN A 533 -19.92 -42.67 21.29
CA GLN A 533 -20.43 -41.70 20.32
C GLN A 533 -19.29 -40.94 19.62
N ALA A 534 -18.26 -40.54 20.38
CA ALA A 534 -17.10 -39.86 19.83
C ALA A 534 -16.37 -40.74 18.80
N ARG A 535 -16.24 -42.06 19.05
CA ARG A 535 -15.64 -42.99 18.09
C ARG A 535 -16.43 -43.06 16.77
N LEU A 536 -17.77 -43.06 16.84
CA LEU A 536 -18.62 -43.04 15.64
C LEU A 536 -18.45 -41.73 14.87
N ASP A 537 -18.42 -40.59 15.57
CA ASP A 537 -18.23 -39.27 14.96
C ASP A 537 -16.83 -39.13 14.33
N LEU A 538 -15.80 -39.73 14.95
CA LEU A 538 -14.44 -39.79 14.39
C LEU A 538 -14.42 -40.51 13.03
N LEU A 539 -15.07 -41.67 12.91
CA LEU A 539 -15.18 -42.41 11.65
C LEU A 539 -15.86 -41.56 10.57
N VAL A 540 -16.96 -40.87 10.92
CA VAL A 540 -17.68 -39.99 10.00
C VAL A 540 -16.81 -38.81 9.56
N ALA A 541 -16.15 -38.13 10.51
CA ALA A 541 -15.28 -36.99 10.23
C ALA A 541 -14.09 -37.39 9.33
N TYR A 542 -13.50 -38.56 9.59
CA TYR A 542 -12.42 -39.11 8.78
C TYR A 542 -12.86 -39.36 7.33
N HIS A 543 -13.97 -40.09 7.13
CA HIS A 543 -14.47 -40.37 5.79
C HIS A 543 -14.91 -39.11 5.07
N PHE A 544 -15.55 -38.17 5.76
CA PHE A 544 -15.87 -36.87 5.18
C PHE A 544 -14.61 -36.17 4.67
N ALA A 545 -13.57 -36.06 5.49
CA ALA A 545 -12.34 -35.38 5.12
C ALA A 545 -11.59 -36.09 3.96
N LYS A 546 -11.59 -37.43 3.93
CA LYS A 546 -11.03 -38.22 2.82
C LYS A 546 -11.83 -38.12 1.53
N ASN A 547 -13.15 -37.91 1.61
CA ASN A 547 -14.05 -37.81 0.46
C ASN A 547 -14.28 -36.38 -0.03
N LEU A 548 -13.68 -35.37 0.61
CA LEU A 548 -13.64 -34.03 0.04
C LEU A 548 -13.02 -34.11 -1.38
N PRO A 549 -13.49 -33.28 -2.33
CA PRO A 549 -12.89 -33.20 -3.65
C PRO A 549 -11.38 -33.06 -3.54
N GLN A 550 -10.65 -33.80 -4.41
CA GLN A 550 -9.20 -33.72 -4.43
C GLN A 550 -8.77 -32.27 -4.66
N GLY A 551 -7.88 -31.79 -3.81
CA GLY A 551 -7.39 -30.44 -3.92
C GLY A 551 -6.05 -30.40 -4.65
N THR A 552 -5.16 -29.50 -4.22
CA THR A 552 -3.83 -29.38 -4.81
C THR A 552 -3.05 -30.67 -4.61
N THR A 553 -2.70 -31.36 -5.70
CA THR A 553 -1.90 -32.58 -5.63
C THR A 553 -0.45 -32.25 -5.28
N ILE A 554 0.11 -33.02 -4.34
CA ILE A 554 1.49 -32.89 -3.88
C ILE A 554 2.17 -34.26 -3.95
N SER A 555 3.38 -34.27 -4.51
CA SER A 555 4.18 -35.49 -4.60
C SER A 555 4.73 -35.87 -3.23
N GLY A 556 4.77 -37.17 -2.93
CA GLY A 556 5.35 -37.65 -1.67
C GLY A 556 6.82 -37.24 -1.54
N GLY A 557 7.18 -36.61 -0.41
CA GLY A 557 8.53 -36.11 -0.14
C GLY A 557 8.87 -34.75 -0.76
N GLU A 558 7.93 -34.09 -1.45
CA GLU A 558 8.12 -32.73 -1.96
C GLU A 558 8.39 -31.73 -0.82
N ASN A 559 9.34 -30.81 -1.02
CA ASN A 559 9.65 -29.77 -0.04
C ASN A 559 8.58 -28.67 -0.09
N LEU A 560 7.62 -28.75 0.84
CA LEU A 560 6.50 -27.82 0.93
C LEU A 560 6.92 -26.38 1.20
N GLY A 561 7.96 -26.16 2.00
CA GLY A 561 8.49 -24.81 2.24
C GLY A 561 9.07 -24.18 0.97
N ALA A 562 9.70 -24.97 0.10
CA ALA A 562 10.18 -24.50 -1.19
C ALA A 562 9.04 -24.26 -2.19
N ARG A 563 8.00 -25.10 -2.17
CA ARG A 563 6.80 -24.94 -3.01
C ARG A 563 5.97 -23.73 -2.60
N PHE A 564 5.88 -23.46 -1.30
CA PHE A 564 5.08 -22.40 -0.72
C PHE A 564 5.94 -21.48 0.16
N PRO A 565 6.86 -20.69 -0.44
CA PRO A 565 7.85 -19.90 0.31
C PRO A 565 7.25 -18.79 1.16
N LEU A 566 5.98 -18.41 0.91
CA LEU A 566 5.24 -17.41 1.67
C LEU A 566 4.17 -18.04 2.60
N GLY A 567 4.14 -19.36 2.71
CA GLY A 567 3.14 -20.12 3.45
C GLY A 567 2.09 -20.78 2.56
N ILE A 568 1.52 -21.87 3.06
CA ILE A 568 0.50 -22.66 2.39
C ILE A 568 -0.85 -21.95 2.53
N PRO A 569 -1.50 -21.56 1.42
CA PRO A 569 -2.81 -20.92 1.46
C PRO A 569 -3.90 -21.92 1.91
N PRO A 570 -5.12 -21.45 2.25
CA PRO A 570 -6.20 -22.33 2.67
C PRO A 570 -6.67 -23.23 1.52
N GLY A 571 -6.98 -24.50 1.80
CA GLY A 571 -7.48 -25.44 0.80
C GLY A 571 -7.33 -26.92 1.18
N THR A 572 -7.77 -27.77 0.27
CA THR A 572 -7.52 -29.22 0.32
C THR A 572 -6.21 -29.53 -0.39
N TYR A 573 -5.42 -30.44 0.16
CA TYR A 573 -4.13 -30.88 -0.36
C TYR A 573 -4.10 -32.41 -0.38
N THR A 574 -3.81 -32.99 -1.53
CA THR A 574 -3.91 -34.44 -1.72
C THR A 574 -2.53 -35.03 -2.01
N PHE A 575 -2.12 -36.01 -1.21
CA PHE A 575 -0.90 -36.79 -1.39
C PHE A 575 -1.29 -38.22 -1.74
N GLY A 576 -0.85 -38.73 -2.90
CA GLY A 576 -1.08 -40.13 -3.26
C GLY A 576 -0.32 -41.13 -2.38
N SER A 577 0.71 -40.67 -1.68
CA SER A 577 1.59 -41.47 -0.82
C SER A 577 1.79 -40.81 0.54
N SER A 578 2.97 -40.91 1.14
CA SER A 578 3.29 -40.33 2.44
C SER A 578 3.56 -38.83 2.35
N MET A 579 3.24 -38.12 3.43
CA MET A 579 3.57 -36.70 3.61
C MET A 579 4.74 -36.58 4.58
N LEU A 580 5.76 -35.80 4.20
CA LEU A 580 6.92 -35.49 5.04
C LEU A 580 7.01 -33.97 5.25
N VAL A 581 7.01 -33.53 6.50
CA VAL A 581 7.28 -32.13 6.87
C VAL A 581 8.76 -32.04 7.25
N SER A 582 9.64 -31.87 6.26
CA SER A 582 11.10 -31.83 6.46
C SER A 582 11.66 -30.42 6.70
N THR A 583 10.89 -29.39 6.40
CA THR A 583 11.23 -27.97 6.62
C THR A 583 10.09 -27.27 7.36
N PRO A 584 10.37 -26.17 8.09
CA PRO A 584 9.32 -25.43 8.80
C PRO A 584 8.19 -25.03 7.84
N LEU A 585 6.96 -25.29 8.26
CA LEU A 585 5.76 -25.05 7.45
C LEU A 585 4.97 -23.88 8.02
N VAL A 586 4.57 -22.93 7.17
CA VAL A 586 3.67 -21.84 7.56
C VAL A 586 2.32 -22.08 6.89
N LEU A 587 1.21 -22.03 7.65
CA LEU A 587 -0.15 -22.01 7.11
C LEU A 587 -0.67 -20.57 7.13
N ASP A 588 -0.93 -19.99 5.96
CA ASP A 588 -1.26 -18.57 5.81
C ASP A 588 -2.73 -18.38 5.43
N ALA A 589 -3.52 -17.82 6.36
CA ALA A 589 -4.94 -17.54 6.17
C ALA A 589 -5.23 -16.38 5.19
N GLY A 590 -4.22 -15.59 4.82
CA GLY A 590 -4.39 -14.42 3.96
C GLY A 590 -5.34 -13.36 4.53
N GLY A 591 -5.48 -13.30 5.86
CA GLY A 591 -6.40 -12.41 6.57
C GLY A 591 -7.80 -12.98 6.81
N ASN A 592 -8.08 -14.23 6.41
CA ASN A 592 -9.36 -14.88 6.68
C ASN A 592 -9.29 -15.80 7.91
N ALA A 593 -9.84 -15.36 9.04
CA ALA A 593 -9.85 -16.18 10.26
C ALA A 593 -10.60 -17.51 10.12
N ASN A 594 -11.52 -17.62 9.15
CA ASN A 594 -12.27 -18.85 8.85
C ASN A 594 -11.58 -19.71 7.78
N ALA A 595 -10.35 -19.39 7.42
CA ALA A 595 -9.52 -20.20 6.53
C ALA A 595 -9.29 -21.60 7.10
N VAL A 596 -9.27 -22.60 6.22
CA VAL A 596 -9.19 -24.02 6.56
C VAL A 596 -8.20 -24.74 5.66
N TRP A 597 -7.56 -25.76 6.23
CA TRP A 597 -6.66 -26.67 5.54
C TRP A 597 -7.10 -28.11 5.78
N VAL A 598 -7.13 -28.91 4.72
CA VAL A 598 -7.30 -30.37 4.82
C VAL A 598 -6.21 -31.07 4.04
N PHE A 599 -5.35 -31.80 4.73
CA PHE A 599 -4.29 -32.61 4.14
C PHE A 599 -4.75 -34.07 4.05
N GLN A 600 -5.19 -34.49 2.86
CA GLN A 600 -5.57 -35.86 2.53
C GLN A 600 -4.30 -36.65 2.17
N ILE A 601 -3.84 -37.52 3.08
CA ILE A 601 -2.54 -38.19 2.92
C ILE A 601 -2.76 -39.68 2.66
N GLY A 602 -2.36 -40.16 1.48
CA GLY A 602 -2.63 -41.52 1.00
C GLY A 602 -1.98 -42.64 1.82
N SER A 603 -0.91 -42.33 2.54
CA SER A 603 -0.20 -43.25 3.45
C SER A 603 -0.01 -42.60 4.84
N SER A 604 1.21 -42.47 5.34
CA SER A 604 1.53 -41.91 6.65
C SER A 604 2.00 -40.45 6.60
N LEU A 605 1.81 -39.73 7.71
CA LEU A 605 2.38 -38.41 7.98
C LEU A 605 3.62 -38.52 8.86
N THR A 606 4.72 -37.86 8.50
CA THR A 606 5.91 -37.74 9.38
C THR A 606 6.37 -36.30 9.47
N THR A 607 6.68 -35.81 10.67
CA THR A 607 7.30 -34.49 10.88
C THR A 607 8.77 -34.60 11.27
N GLY A 608 9.61 -33.85 10.56
CA GLY A 608 10.98 -33.51 10.94
C GLY A 608 11.15 -32.01 11.27
N ALA A 609 10.10 -31.21 11.11
CA ALA A 609 10.09 -29.77 11.40
C ALA A 609 8.71 -29.31 11.91
N SER A 610 8.68 -28.14 12.54
CA SER A 610 7.49 -27.53 13.14
C SER A 610 6.57 -26.85 12.12
N VAL A 611 5.29 -26.76 12.48
CA VAL A 611 4.25 -26.00 11.77
C VAL A 611 4.00 -24.68 12.51
N SER A 612 3.70 -23.61 11.79
CA SER A 612 3.27 -22.33 12.32
C SER A 612 2.06 -21.77 11.56
N LEU A 613 1.35 -20.85 12.20
CA LEU A 613 0.13 -20.20 11.67
C LEU A 613 0.41 -18.72 11.40
N ALA A 614 -0.12 -18.18 10.30
CA ALA A 614 0.04 -16.78 9.92
C ALA A 614 -1.27 -16.13 9.48
N ASN A 615 -1.31 -14.79 9.59
CA ASN A 615 -2.35 -13.91 9.04
C ASN A 615 -3.80 -14.33 9.36
N GLY A 616 -4.06 -14.76 10.60
CA GLY A 616 -5.38 -15.15 11.07
C GLY A 616 -5.68 -16.64 11.01
N ALA A 617 -4.72 -17.49 10.62
CA ALA A 617 -4.90 -18.94 10.62
C ALA A 617 -5.13 -19.45 12.05
N GLN A 618 -6.09 -20.37 12.20
CA GLN A 618 -6.47 -20.94 13.49
C GLN A 618 -6.30 -22.46 13.48
N ALA A 619 -5.72 -23.01 14.54
CA ALA A 619 -5.44 -24.44 14.65
C ALA A 619 -6.70 -25.31 14.52
N LYS A 620 -7.85 -24.83 15.03
CA LYS A 620 -9.13 -25.54 14.93
C LYS A 620 -9.58 -25.82 13.49
N ASN A 621 -9.07 -25.05 12.53
CA ASN A 621 -9.42 -25.14 11.12
C ASN A 621 -8.40 -25.95 10.28
N VAL A 622 -7.43 -26.61 10.90
CA VAL A 622 -6.39 -27.38 10.20
C VAL A 622 -6.62 -28.87 10.46
N PHE A 623 -6.69 -29.68 9.40
CA PHE A 623 -6.98 -31.12 9.49
C PHE A 623 -5.91 -31.93 8.74
N TRP A 624 -5.34 -32.91 9.43
CA TRP A 624 -4.30 -33.80 8.92
C TRP A 624 -4.85 -35.22 8.90
N VAL A 625 -4.99 -35.80 7.71
CA VAL A 625 -5.81 -37.01 7.51
C VAL A 625 -5.00 -38.12 6.84
N PRO A 626 -4.08 -38.78 7.56
CA PRO A 626 -3.34 -39.94 7.06
C PRO A 626 -4.21 -41.20 6.94
N THR A 627 -3.96 -41.98 5.89
CA THR A 627 -4.60 -43.29 5.71
C THR A 627 -4.09 -44.30 6.72
N LEU A 628 -2.78 -44.26 6.96
CA LEU A 628 -2.12 -45.14 7.91
C LEU A 628 -1.85 -44.36 9.19
N ASP A 629 -0.59 -44.05 9.46
CA ASP A 629 -0.12 -43.58 10.75
C ASP A 629 0.34 -42.13 10.70
N ALA A 630 0.45 -41.48 11.86
CA ALA A 630 1.15 -40.21 12.01
C ALA A 630 2.31 -40.33 13.00
N THR A 631 3.48 -39.81 12.64
CA THR A 631 4.64 -39.70 13.51
C THR A 631 5.05 -38.24 13.66
N ILE A 632 4.85 -37.69 14.85
CA ILE A 632 5.25 -36.33 15.20
C ILE A 632 6.62 -36.37 15.87
N GLY A 633 7.64 -35.85 15.19
CA GLY A 633 9.04 -35.93 15.59
C GLY A 633 9.39 -35.16 16.87
N VAL A 634 10.59 -35.42 17.39
CA VAL A 634 11.12 -34.87 18.66
C VAL A 634 10.99 -33.34 18.70
N GLY A 635 10.45 -32.81 19.80
CA GLY A 635 10.34 -31.36 20.03
C GLY A 635 9.52 -30.58 18.98
N THR A 636 8.77 -31.25 18.10
CA THR A 636 7.98 -30.59 17.06
C THR A 636 6.87 -29.75 17.70
N ILE A 637 6.71 -28.50 17.25
CA ILE A 637 5.50 -27.71 17.51
C ILE A 637 4.55 -27.93 16.32
N PHE A 638 3.38 -28.49 16.60
CA PHE A 638 2.41 -28.89 15.60
C PHE A 638 1.09 -28.15 15.81
N TYR A 639 0.41 -27.75 14.73
CA TYR A 639 -0.89 -27.08 14.77
C TYR A 639 -1.91 -27.85 13.95
N GLY A 640 -3.07 -28.14 14.53
CA GLY A 640 -4.20 -28.77 13.85
C GLY A 640 -4.65 -30.11 14.41
N ASN A 641 -5.73 -30.63 13.84
CA ASN A 641 -6.38 -31.87 14.24
C ASN A 641 -5.83 -33.03 13.42
N ILE A 642 -5.16 -33.98 14.08
CA ILE A 642 -4.74 -35.23 13.45
C ILE A 642 -5.93 -36.19 13.50
N VAL A 643 -6.41 -36.62 12.34
CA VAL A 643 -7.53 -37.55 12.17
C VAL A 643 -6.98 -38.78 11.43
N SER A 644 -6.38 -39.70 12.18
CA SER A 644 -5.59 -40.81 11.65
C SER A 644 -6.43 -42.08 11.44
N GLY A 645 -6.19 -42.77 10.32
CA GLY A 645 -6.82 -44.07 10.07
C GLY A 645 -6.37 -45.16 11.04
N ARG A 646 -5.12 -45.08 11.52
CA ARG A 646 -4.47 -46.05 12.41
C ARG A 646 -3.75 -45.36 13.57
N ASP A 647 -2.44 -45.57 13.71
CA ASP A 647 -1.68 -45.22 14.90
C ASP A 647 -1.22 -43.75 14.85
N VAL A 648 -0.98 -43.16 16.02
CA VAL A 648 -0.29 -41.87 16.14
C VAL A 648 0.81 -41.99 17.18
N THR A 649 2.04 -41.67 16.78
CA THR A 649 3.21 -41.62 17.66
C THR A 649 3.67 -40.18 17.80
N CYS A 650 3.70 -39.67 19.03
CA CYS A 650 4.36 -38.41 19.35
C CYS A 650 5.67 -38.72 20.07
N VAL A 651 6.78 -38.37 19.43
CA VAL A 651 8.12 -38.56 19.97
C VAL A 651 8.39 -37.52 21.07
N THR A 652 9.39 -37.78 21.92
CA THR A 652 9.73 -37.00 23.10
C THR A 652 9.59 -35.49 22.92
N GLY A 653 8.77 -34.85 23.77
CA GLY A 653 8.71 -33.39 23.87
C GLY A 653 7.94 -32.67 22.75
N ALA A 654 7.27 -33.37 21.83
CA ALA A 654 6.40 -32.71 20.87
C ALA A 654 5.22 -31.97 21.56
N THR A 655 4.85 -30.81 21.02
CA THR A 655 3.70 -30.00 21.45
C THR A 655 2.67 -29.90 20.33
N ILE A 656 1.45 -30.35 20.60
CA ILE A 656 0.33 -30.38 19.65
C ILE A 656 -0.69 -29.34 20.08
N ASN A 657 -0.77 -28.23 19.34
CA ASN A 657 -1.83 -27.24 19.48
C ASN A 657 -2.98 -27.62 18.55
N GLY A 658 -3.85 -28.51 19.04
CA GLY A 658 -4.76 -29.28 18.21
C GLY A 658 -5.30 -30.51 18.93
N ARG A 659 -5.53 -31.58 18.17
CA ARG A 659 -6.10 -32.85 18.65
C ARG A 659 -5.35 -34.04 18.05
N ILE A 660 -5.36 -35.16 18.76
CA ILE A 660 -4.85 -36.46 18.28
C ILE A 660 -5.97 -37.48 18.27
N LEU A 661 -6.56 -37.75 17.11
CA LEU A 661 -7.69 -38.66 16.96
C LEU A 661 -7.24 -39.86 16.13
N ALA A 662 -6.97 -40.99 16.78
CA ALA A 662 -6.35 -42.17 16.19
C ALA A 662 -7.33 -43.33 16.05
N GLY A 663 -7.14 -44.11 14.99
CA GLY A 663 -7.85 -45.35 14.74
C GLY A 663 -9.25 -45.18 14.18
N ALA A 664 -9.43 -44.23 13.26
CA ALA A 664 -10.70 -43.97 12.60
C ALA A 664 -11.17 -45.14 11.72
N THR A 665 -10.27 -45.87 11.07
CA THR A 665 -10.62 -46.98 10.15
C THR A 665 -10.17 -48.35 10.64
N THR A 666 -9.08 -48.40 11.39
CA THR A 666 -8.54 -49.62 12.00
C THR A 666 -8.21 -49.29 13.45
N ALA A 667 -8.21 -50.29 14.34
CA ALA A 667 -7.80 -50.10 15.73
C ALA A 667 -6.44 -49.36 15.81
N GLY A 668 -6.43 -48.21 16.49
CA GLY A 668 -5.30 -47.28 16.51
C GLY A 668 -4.79 -47.01 17.93
N THR A 669 -3.48 -47.05 18.08
CA THR A 669 -2.75 -46.73 19.32
C THR A 669 -2.24 -45.30 19.27
N ILE A 670 -2.34 -44.59 20.40
CA ILE A 670 -1.61 -43.34 20.63
C ILE A 670 -0.42 -43.62 21.53
N ALA A 671 0.79 -43.31 21.06
CA ALA A 671 2.03 -43.41 21.84
C ALA A 671 2.59 -42.02 22.15
N LEU A 672 2.80 -41.74 23.44
CA LEU A 672 3.25 -40.45 23.97
C LEU A 672 4.54 -40.60 24.78
N ASP A 673 5.40 -39.59 24.68
CA ASP A 673 6.56 -39.39 25.53
C ASP A 673 6.75 -37.90 25.83
N SER A 674 6.44 -37.49 27.06
CA SER A 674 6.73 -36.15 27.56
C SER A 674 6.11 -35.04 26.70
N ASN A 675 4.92 -35.29 26.13
CA ASN A 675 4.26 -34.43 25.15
C ASN A 675 3.25 -33.48 25.79
N THR A 676 2.97 -32.35 25.13
CA THR A 676 1.84 -31.47 25.51
C THR A 676 0.80 -31.45 24.39
N VAL A 677 -0.47 -31.67 24.72
CA VAL A 677 -1.60 -31.52 23.78
C VAL A 677 -2.52 -30.41 24.29
N ASN A 678 -2.79 -29.40 23.46
CA ASN A 678 -3.62 -28.24 23.80
C ASN A 678 -4.82 -28.17 22.86
N VAL A 679 -6.02 -28.47 23.35
CA VAL A 679 -7.25 -28.37 22.55
C VAL A 679 -7.50 -26.90 22.18
N PRO A 680 -7.72 -26.58 20.88
CA PRO A 680 -8.06 -25.23 20.47
C PRO A 680 -9.39 -24.76 21.08
N ALA A 681 -9.49 -23.49 21.43
CA ALA A 681 -10.75 -22.87 21.85
C ALA A 681 -11.83 -23.03 20.76
N PRO A 682 -13.12 -23.18 21.13
CA PRO A 682 -14.24 -23.35 20.20
C PRO A 682 -14.29 -22.34 19.04
#